data_AF-A0A8D8P7H1-F1
#
_entry.id   AF-A0A8D8P7H1-F1
#
_cell.length_a   1.000
_cell.length_b   1.000
_cell.length_c   1.000
_cell.angle_alpha   90.00
_cell.angle_beta   90.00
_cell.angle_gamma   90.00
#
_symmetry.space_group_name_H-M   'P 1'
#
loop_
_entity.id
_entity.type
_entity.pdbx_description
1 polymer ?
#
loop_
_entity_poly.entity_id
_entity_poly.type
_entity_poly.pdbx_seq_one_letter_code
_entity_poly.pdbx_strand_id
1 'polypeptide(L)'
;MSNGDGLIRSLVDGDLEGFRQGFESFLDQCPSFLYHVSAGRFLPVFFFSMFSTAHDANILNANERVYFRFDNHGVNPRNGENRNTANLKVAVYRDGQQVVRCYSISDRPNSDGLRFSERERDFLVQEIIRQNQGLMEEDLNFEQYKVCMHGKGKSQGEAIATVFEVIREKDRQGRDKFAKYSASEINLIRRLLGDHRLTIKEIEGRQLNQNQRRQLGRLVNFAQVAQGQQGIDNFMEMLASDRRQDVRDRIRREILPYITDIYNNYRQVLENNIENRNQRFEGHGFLLGFLANFSHRYTIGVDLDLSPRNSHVAFLVRHQVERENIPIVINLATRAPPYIALNRARSHAERLHVFSFIPIHTESRNTVCVGLNFNLNLDPFSVDTVGLQQDRFPLVQRLFECLENEGIRENIRDFLLHHLPAEIPRNAENYDRIFDCITGFAFGNSAFDREYLELEEGEDRVRVRKYIFRYGDGDLRRHTLTMVFHAEGSDIVILHIRAHDAQQQGAINLQTLNVNGNDVHVWEVSCTLNNQLELDIDLPNDLGLYHDYQNNNANNFLAGDLVQVPNTENVHNTLNQVVNDGWKNIAQHRGLFQEISGALMPLVDTINVNSEDKFRSILHGTFYASDNPYKVLAMYKVGQTYSLKRGQEEEGERVILTRITEQRLDLLLLRQPRENDLDTHPIGYVLRLANNAEEVGQQQNDARQEIGRLKKQHRGFIPITSGNEVVLFPLVFNAGAGRVEGLISIPEGIGREEYVHILDRGGRDSRPGGLVGPESVIDENPPEGLLSDQTRENFRRFYEEKAPGQNSIFLLDIGDNLHVP
;
A
#
# COMPACT_ATOMS: atom_id res chain seq x y z
N MET A 1 -18.54 21.64 -15.71
CA MET A 1 -18.77 20.40 -16.48
C MET A 1 -17.69 20.36 -17.56
N SER A 2 -16.78 19.40 -17.66
CA SER A 2 -16.41 18.17 -16.96
C SER A 2 -14.89 18.19 -16.76
N ASN A 3 -14.36 17.67 -15.65
CA ASN A 3 -12.93 17.48 -15.41
C ASN A 3 -12.79 16.50 -14.25
N GLY A 4 -12.51 15.24 -14.58
CA GLY A 4 -12.52 14.10 -13.65
C GLY A 4 -13.80 13.28 -13.77
N ASP A 5 -14.24 12.95 -14.97
CA ASP A 5 -15.32 11.97 -15.10
C ASP A 5 -14.72 10.59 -14.77
N GLY A 6 -15.27 9.89 -13.77
CA GLY A 6 -14.67 8.67 -13.18
C GLY A 6 -14.24 7.61 -14.20
N LEU A 7 -13.37 6.67 -13.79
CA LEU A 7 -12.73 5.64 -14.67
C LEU A 7 -13.63 5.10 -15.79
N ILE A 8 -14.88 4.74 -15.46
CA ILE A 8 -15.84 4.20 -16.42
C ILE A 8 -16.22 5.17 -17.53
N ARG A 9 -16.26 6.48 -17.28
CA ARG A 9 -16.54 7.50 -18.30
C ARG A 9 -15.56 7.39 -19.46
N SER A 10 -14.26 7.33 -19.18
CA SER A 10 -13.25 7.25 -20.23
C SER A 10 -13.44 6.00 -21.10
N LEU A 11 -13.84 4.86 -20.51
CA LEU A 11 -14.23 3.69 -21.30
C LEU A 11 -15.47 3.98 -22.14
N VAL A 12 -16.54 4.51 -21.55
CA VAL A 12 -17.80 4.82 -22.25
C VAL A 12 -17.56 5.74 -23.45
N ASP A 13 -16.69 6.72 -23.32
CA ASP A 13 -16.34 7.68 -24.38
C ASP A 13 -15.30 7.12 -25.38
N GLY A 14 -14.69 5.96 -25.11
CA GLY A 14 -13.64 5.37 -25.92
C GLY A 14 -12.26 6.03 -25.76
N ASP A 15 -12.10 6.86 -24.72
CA ASP A 15 -10.85 7.51 -24.35
C ASP A 15 -9.94 6.57 -23.54
N LEU A 16 -9.15 5.77 -24.26
CA LEU A 16 -8.23 4.82 -23.63
C LEU A 16 -7.11 5.51 -22.84
N GLU A 17 -6.71 6.72 -23.25
CA GLU A 17 -5.61 7.45 -22.62
C GLU A 17 -6.08 8.10 -21.31
N GLY A 18 -7.27 8.70 -21.30
CA GLY A 18 -7.91 9.17 -20.06
C GLY A 18 -8.20 8.02 -19.09
N PHE A 19 -8.68 6.87 -19.60
CA PHE A 19 -8.90 5.69 -18.76
C PHE A 19 -7.59 5.24 -18.11
N ARG A 20 -6.51 5.17 -18.89
CA ARG A 20 -5.18 4.78 -18.43
C ARG A 20 -4.69 5.67 -17.30
N GLN A 21 -4.72 6.99 -17.51
CA GLN A 21 -4.26 7.96 -16.52
C GLN A 21 -5.09 7.89 -15.24
N GLY A 22 -6.41 7.75 -15.37
CA GLY A 22 -7.29 7.55 -14.22
C GLY A 22 -6.97 6.24 -13.48
N PHE A 23 -6.76 5.14 -14.21
CA PHE A 23 -6.52 3.83 -13.62
C PHE A 23 -5.14 3.76 -12.94
N GLU A 24 -4.12 4.41 -13.51
CA GLU A 24 -2.82 4.63 -12.87
C GLU A 24 -2.98 5.37 -11.54
N SER A 25 -3.74 6.48 -11.55
CA SER A 25 -4.01 7.24 -10.33
C SER A 25 -4.74 6.40 -9.27
N PHE A 26 -5.65 5.51 -9.68
CA PHE A 26 -6.29 4.57 -8.78
C PHE A 26 -5.31 3.54 -8.20
N LEU A 27 -4.42 2.97 -9.03
CA LEU A 27 -3.40 2.01 -8.58
C LEU A 27 -2.37 2.64 -7.63
N ASP A 28 -2.03 3.91 -7.84
CA ASP A 28 -1.19 4.68 -6.91
C ASP A 28 -1.87 4.84 -5.54
N GLN A 29 -3.19 5.01 -5.51
CA GLN A 29 -3.96 5.12 -4.27
C GLN A 29 -4.19 3.75 -3.59
N CYS A 30 -4.14 2.65 -4.34
CA CYS A 30 -4.46 1.31 -3.86
C CYS A 30 -3.43 0.27 -4.35
N PRO A 31 -2.14 0.37 -3.96
CA PRO A 31 -1.05 -0.42 -4.54
C PRO A 31 -1.19 -1.93 -4.31
N SER A 32 -1.85 -2.32 -3.22
CA SER A 32 -2.13 -3.70 -2.85
C SER A 32 -3.19 -4.38 -3.73
N PHE A 33 -3.90 -3.62 -4.57
CA PHE A 33 -4.70 -4.13 -5.69
C PHE A 33 -3.90 -5.13 -6.54
N LEU A 34 -2.60 -4.88 -6.69
CA LEU A 34 -1.71 -5.71 -7.50
C LEU A 34 -1.43 -7.10 -6.89
N TYR A 35 -1.53 -7.27 -5.57
CA TYR A 35 -1.38 -8.60 -4.94
C TYR A 35 -2.54 -9.56 -5.28
N HIS A 36 -3.66 -9.01 -5.75
CA HIS A 36 -4.84 -9.78 -6.15
C HIS A 36 -4.88 -10.04 -7.67
N VAL A 37 -3.94 -9.48 -8.44
CA VAL A 37 -3.79 -9.78 -9.88
C VAL A 37 -3.52 -11.27 -10.04
N SER A 38 -4.19 -11.91 -11.01
CA SER A 38 -4.07 -13.35 -11.30
C SER A 38 -4.74 -14.30 -10.29
N ALA A 39 -5.36 -13.78 -9.22
CA ALA A 39 -6.02 -14.59 -8.20
C ALA A 39 -7.34 -15.25 -8.68
N GLY A 40 -7.74 -14.97 -9.92
CA GLY A 40 -8.91 -15.52 -10.60
C GLY A 40 -10.19 -14.76 -10.25
N ARG A 41 -10.85 -14.21 -11.26
CA ARG A 41 -12.09 -13.42 -11.25
C ARG A 41 -12.05 -12.09 -10.48
N PHE A 42 -10.89 -11.68 -9.97
CA PHE A 42 -10.74 -10.39 -9.30
C PHE A 42 -11.04 -9.22 -10.25
N LEU A 43 -10.35 -9.15 -11.40
CA LEU A 43 -10.50 -8.05 -12.36
C LEU A 43 -11.89 -8.04 -13.04
N PRO A 44 -12.45 -9.19 -13.50
CA PRO A 44 -13.83 -9.24 -13.99
C PRO A 44 -14.85 -8.72 -12.98
N VAL A 45 -14.75 -9.12 -11.70
CA VAL A 45 -15.73 -8.69 -10.68
C VAL A 45 -15.53 -7.22 -10.27
N PHE A 46 -14.28 -6.74 -10.30
CA PHE A 46 -13.96 -5.32 -10.12
C PHE A 46 -14.63 -4.43 -11.17
N PHE A 47 -14.43 -4.71 -12.46
CA PHE A 47 -15.08 -3.93 -13.52
C PHE A 47 -16.60 -4.11 -13.52
N PHE A 48 -17.09 -5.31 -13.20
CA PHE A 48 -18.53 -5.53 -13.08
C PHE A 48 -19.16 -4.59 -12.05
N SER A 49 -18.57 -4.48 -10.86
CA SER A 49 -19.05 -3.58 -9.80
C SER A 49 -19.01 -2.10 -10.20
N MET A 50 -17.95 -1.69 -10.90
CA MET A 50 -17.87 -0.33 -11.44
C MET A 50 -19.01 -0.07 -12.44
N PHE A 51 -19.22 -0.94 -13.42
CA PHE A 51 -20.28 -0.75 -14.42
C PHE A 51 -21.69 -0.85 -13.83
N SER A 52 -21.92 -1.77 -12.88
CA SER A 52 -23.24 -2.01 -12.30
C SER A 52 -23.75 -0.86 -11.44
N THR A 53 -22.85 0.01 -10.96
CA THR A 53 -23.18 1.16 -10.10
C THR A 53 -22.94 2.51 -10.78
N ALA A 54 -22.56 2.53 -12.06
CA ALA A 54 -22.15 3.75 -12.74
C ALA A 54 -23.29 4.75 -13.01
N HIS A 55 -24.53 4.29 -13.21
CA HIS A 55 -25.69 5.18 -13.27
C HIS A 55 -25.97 5.84 -11.91
N ASP A 56 -25.91 5.04 -10.85
CA ASP A 56 -26.25 5.46 -9.51
C ASP A 56 -25.17 6.35 -8.87
N ALA A 57 -23.92 6.21 -9.35
CA ALA A 57 -22.80 7.12 -9.10
C ALA A 57 -22.80 8.35 -10.02
N ASN A 58 -23.83 8.53 -10.86
CA ASN A 58 -23.97 9.67 -11.76
C ASN A 58 -22.75 9.86 -12.70
N ILE A 59 -22.15 8.73 -13.13
CA ILE A 59 -21.08 8.68 -14.15
C ILE A 59 -21.70 8.49 -15.54
N LEU A 60 -22.76 7.68 -15.60
CA LEU A 60 -23.54 7.41 -16.81
C LEU A 60 -24.82 8.22 -16.85
N ASN A 61 -25.10 8.79 -18.01
CA ASN A 61 -26.35 9.49 -18.30
C ASN A 61 -27.50 8.51 -18.53
N ALA A 62 -28.74 8.99 -18.38
CA ALA A 62 -29.94 8.16 -18.57
C ALA A 62 -30.13 7.63 -20.02
N ASN A 63 -29.42 8.16 -21.00
CA ASN A 63 -29.44 7.68 -22.38
C ASN A 63 -28.27 6.75 -22.72
N GLU A 64 -27.43 6.42 -21.74
CA GLU A 64 -26.34 5.45 -21.88
C GLU A 64 -26.82 4.11 -21.34
N ARG A 65 -26.52 3.04 -22.05
CA ARG A 65 -26.96 1.68 -21.75
C ARG A 65 -25.76 0.77 -21.67
N VAL A 66 -25.68 0.03 -20.58
CA VAL A 66 -24.61 -0.94 -20.35
C VAL A 66 -25.23 -2.32 -20.26
N TYR A 67 -24.72 -3.23 -21.07
CA TYR A 67 -25.07 -4.63 -21.09
C TYR A 67 -23.87 -5.43 -20.62
N PHE A 68 -24.05 -6.40 -19.73
CA PHE A 68 -22.94 -7.25 -19.31
C PHE A 68 -23.31 -8.71 -19.21
N ARG A 69 -22.30 -9.56 -19.29
CA ARG A 69 -22.40 -11.02 -19.15
C ARG A 69 -21.10 -11.57 -18.60
N PHE A 70 -21.21 -12.46 -17.62
CA PHE A 70 -20.08 -13.31 -17.23
C PHE A 70 -20.00 -14.51 -18.17
N ASP A 71 -18.88 -14.61 -18.90
CA ASP A 71 -18.58 -15.70 -19.83
C ASP A 71 -17.67 -16.72 -19.13
N ASN A 72 -18.30 -17.57 -18.30
CA ASN A 72 -17.63 -18.53 -17.41
C ASN A 72 -17.22 -19.80 -18.17
N HIS A 73 -15.97 -20.24 -18.02
CA HIS A 73 -15.48 -21.51 -18.58
C HIS A 73 -14.65 -22.27 -17.53
N GLY A 74 -15.16 -23.41 -17.09
CA GLY A 74 -14.70 -24.09 -15.87
C GLY A 74 -13.55 -25.08 -16.01
N VAL A 75 -12.80 -25.15 -17.13
CA VAL A 75 -11.74 -26.18 -17.28
C VAL A 75 -10.58 -25.69 -18.16
N ASN A 76 -9.33 -25.88 -17.70
CA ASN A 76 -8.14 -25.74 -18.52
C ASN A 76 -8.02 -26.92 -19.52
N PRO A 77 -8.02 -26.69 -20.84
CA PRO A 77 -7.98 -27.76 -21.84
C PRO A 77 -6.66 -28.56 -21.85
N ARG A 78 -5.56 -28.05 -21.29
CA ARG A 78 -4.26 -28.73 -21.29
C ARG A 78 -4.11 -29.83 -20.24
N ASN A 79 -4.79 -29.71 -19.10
CA ASN A 79 -4.58 -30.61 -17.96
C ASN A 79 -5.85 -30.92 -17.15
N GLY A 80 -7.03 -30.44 -17.55
CA GLY A 80 -8.29 -30.74 -16.87
C GLY A 80 -8.46 -30.05 -15.50
N GLU A 81 -7.51 -29.18 -15.11
CA GLU A 81 -7.61 -28.43 -13.86
C GLU A 81 -8.68 -27.36 -13.95
N ASN A 82 -9.56 -27.35 -12.95
CA ASN A 82 -10.57 -26.32 -12.75
C ASN A 82 -9.91 -25.09 -12.13
N ARG A 83 -9.62 -24.09 -12.96
CA ARG A 83 -9.08 -22.80 -12.51
C ARG A 83 -10.22 -21.80 -12.65
N ASN A 84 -10.59 -21.10 -11.58
CA ASN A 84 -11.62 -20.05 -11.56
C ASN A 84 -11.40 -18.98 -12.65
N THR A 85 -11.82 -19.26 -13.88
CA THR A 85 -11.62 -18.39 -15.04
C THR A 85 -12.97 -18.00 -15.62
N ALA A 86 -13.23 -16.70 -15.61
CA ALA A 86 -14.41 -16.09 -16.20
C ALA A 86 -13.99 -14.79 -16.86
N ASN A 87 -14.49 -14.55 -18.06
CA ASN A 87 -14.38 -13.23 -18.67
C ASN A 87 -15.61 -12.41 -18.31
N LEU A 88 -15.47 -11.11 -18.12
CA LEU A 88 -16.61 -10.20 -18.14
C LEU A 88 -16.73 -9.62 -19.55
N LYS A 89 -17.89 -9.74 -20.17
CA LYS A 89 -18.26 -9.08 -21.41
C LYS A 89 -19.11 -7.88 -21.06
N VAL A 90 -18.74 -6.70 -21.53
CA VAL A 90 -19.51 -5.45 -21.35
C VAL A 90 -19.72 -4.81 -22.71
N ALA A 91 -20.95 -4.46 -23.04
CA ALA A 91 -21.28 -3.65 -24.20
C ALA A 91 -21.91 -2.33 -23.75
N VAL A 92 -21.41 -1.22 -24.27
CA VAL A 92 -21.87 0.14 -23.96
C VAL A 92 -22.45 0.76 -25.22
N TYR A 93 -23.65 1.32 -25.10
CA TYR A 93 -24.37 1.99 -26.18
C TYR A 93 -24.96 3.31 -25.67
N ARG A 94 -24.85 4.40 -26.43
CA ARG A 94 -25.51 5.67 -26.14
C ARG A 94 -26.62 5.90 -27.16
N ASP A 95 -27.82 6.18 -26.71
CA ASP A 95 -28.96 6.41 -27.60
C ASP A 95 -28.66 7.53 -28.59
N GLY A 96 -28.94 7.26 -29.86
CA GLY A 96 -28.64 8.17 -30.97
C GLY A 96 -27.19 8.13 -31.46
N GLN A 97 -26.31 7.31 -30.88
CA GLN A 97 -25.00 7.00 -31.46
C GLN A 97 -25.07 5.74 -32.33
N GLN A 98 -24.14 5.66 -33.28
CA GLN A 98 -23.98 4.52 -34.20
C GLN A 98 -22.91 3.53 -33.72
N VAL A 99 -22.31 3.71 -32.55
CA VAL A 99 -21.18 2.89 -32.10
C VAL A 99 -21.53 2.15 -30.81
N VAL A 100 -21.37 0.83 -30.83
CA VAL A 100 -21.44 -0.06 -29.67
C VAL A 100 -20.03 -0.45 -29.28
N ARG A 101 -19.61 -0.10 -28.05
CA ARG A 101 -18.27 -0.44 -27.55
C ARG A 101 -18.33 -1.70 -26.70
N CYS A 102 -17.55 -2.71 -27.07
CA CYS A 102 -17.57 -4.04 -26.50
C CYS A 102 -16.25 -4.34 -25.79
N TYR A 103 -16.26 -4.38 -24.45
CA TYR A 103 -15.11 -4.69 -23.62
C TYR A 103 -15.15 -6.14 -23.17
N SER A 104 -14.05 -6.86 -23.37
CA SER A 104 -13.85 -8.20 -22.84
C SER A 104 -12.73 -8.19 -21.81
N ILE A 105 -13.10 -8.43 -20.56
CA ILE A 105 -12.25 -8.21 -19.39
C ILE A 105 -11.85 -9.55 -18.77
N SER A 106 -10.56 -9.76 -18.54
CA SER A 106 -9.99 -11.04 -18.10
C SER A 106 -8.76 -10.84 -17.22
N ASP A 107 -8.57 -11.70 -16.20
CA ASP A 107 -7.32 -11.75 -15.43
C ASP A 107 -6.14 -12.37 -16.22
N ARG A 108 -6.34 -12.72 -17.49
CA ARG A 108 -5.33 -13.37 -18.35
C ARG A 108 -5.39 -12.84 -19.78
N PRO A 109 -4.22 -12.65 -20.42
CA PRO A 109 -4.17 -12.18 -21.80
C PRO A 109 -4.66 -13.23 -22.80
N ASN A 110 -4.52 -14.54 -22.51
CA ASN A 110 -4.86 -15.61 -23.47
C ASN A 110 -6.03 -16.49 -22.96
N SER A 111 -7.06 -15.88 -22.39
CA SER A 111 -8.27 -16.63 -22.02
C SER A 111 -9.03 -17.13 -23.26
N ASP A 112 -9.56 -18.36 -23.20
CA ASP A 112 -10.48 -18.87 -24.21
C ASP A 112 -11.69 -17.93 -24.34
N GLY A 113 -12.16 -17.70 -25.57
CA GLY A 113 -13.36 -16.91 -25.86
C GLY A 113 -13.28 -15.43 -25.45
N LEU A 114 -12.09 -14.82 -25.51
CA LEU A 114 -11.90 -13.42 -25.14
C LEU A 114 -12.61 -12.43 -26.09
N ARG A 115 -12.98 -12.82 -27.32
CA ARG A 115 -13.75 -11.96 -28.24
C ARG A 115 -15.25 -12.10 -28.04
N PHE A 116 -16.04 -11.10 -28.44
CA PHE A 116 -17.48 -11.30 -28.56
C PHE A 116 -17.76 -12.29 -29.70
N SER A 117 -18.76 -13.16 -29.53
CA SER A 117 -19.20 -14.05 -30.59
C SER A 117 -20.19 -13.38 -31.53
N GLU A 118 -20.33 -13.90 -32.76
CA GLU A 118 -21.36 -13.43 -33.71
C GLU A 118 -22.76 -13.48 -33.08
N ARG A 119 -23.07 -14.51 -32.29
CA ARG A 119 -24.37 -14.62 -31.61
C ARG A 119 -24.54 -13.57 -30.51
N GLU A 120 -23.47 -13.21 -29.81
CA GLU A 120 -23.50 -12.12 -28.83
C GLU A 120 -23.74 -10.78 -29.52
N ARG A 121 -23.13 -10.53 -30.68
CA ARG A 121 -23.40 -9.34 -31.50
C ARG A 121 -24.86 -9.29 -31.92
N ASP A 122 -25.38 -10.36 -32.52
CA ASP A 122 -26.74 -10.42 -33.04
C ASP A 122 -27.77 -10.18 -31.93
N PHE A 123 -27.53 -10.74 -30.74
CA PHE A 123 -28.35 -10.48 -29.56
C PHE A 123 -28.35 -9.00 -29.17
N LEU A 124 -27.17 -8.36 -29.10
CA LEU A 124 -27.05 -6.94 -28.75
C LEU A 124 -27.72 -6.04 -29.79
N VAL A 125 -27.54 -6.33 -31.08
CA VAL A 125 -28.22 -5.60 -32.18
C VAL A 125 -29.74 -5.65 -32.00
N GLN A 126 -30.29 -6.85 -31.80
CA GLN A 126 -31.73 -7.02 -31.61
C GLN A 126 -32.24 -6.25 -30.39
N GLU A 127 -31.50 -6.30 -29.28
CA GLU A 127 -31.91 -5.63 -28.05
C GLU A 127 -31.84 -4.10 -28.17
N ILE A 128 -30.80 -3.57 -28.82
CA ILE A 128 -30.64 -2.13 -29.06
C ILE A 128 -31.73 -1.60 -29.99
N ILE A 129 -32.02 -2.29 -31.10
CA ILE A 129 -33.07 -1.91 -32.06
C ILE A 129 -34.45 -1.99 -31.39
N ARG A 130 -34.72 -3.05 -30.62
CA ARG A 130 -35.98 -3.21 -29.89
C ARG A 130 -36.29 -2.00 -29.00
N GLN A 131 -35.26 -1.40 -28.43
CA GLN A 131 -35.37 -0.26 -27.53
C GLN A 131 -35.15 1.11 -28.22
N ASN A 132 -34.83 1.15 -29.52
CA ASN A 132 -34.62 2.39 -30.30
C ASN A 132 -35.35 2.31 -31.65
N GLN A 133 -36.63 2.71 -31.65
CA GLN A 133 -37.47 2.65 -32.84
C GLN A 133 -36.93 3.56 -33.96
N GLY A 134 -36.63 2.98 -35.12
CA GLY A 134 -36.09 3.70 -36.29
C GLY A 134 -34.60 3.46 -36.56
N LEU A 135 -33.89 2.76 -35.66
CA LEU A 135 -32.52 2.31 -35.89
C LEU A 135 -32.51 1.00 -36.69
N MET A 136 -31.72 0.93 -37.75
CA MET A 136 -31.48 -0.31 -38.51
C MET A 136 -30.20 -0.99 -38.05
N GLU A 137 -30.06 -2.29 -38.33
CA GLU A 137 -28.83 -3.04 -38.02
C GLU A 137 -27.60 -2.44 -38.72
N GLU A 138 -27.78 -1.94 -39.94
CA GLU A 138 -26.74 -1.33 -40.75
C GLU A 138 -26.19 -0.02 -40.15
N ASP A 139 -26.95 0.61 -39.24
CA ASP A 139 -26.56 1.84 -38.56
C ASP A 139 -25.65 1.59 -37.35
N LEU A 140 -25.46 0.32 -36.94
CA LEU A 140 -24.67 -0.06 -35.78
C LEU A 140 -23.27 -0.55 -36.17
N ASN A 141 -22.27 0.22 -35.78
CA ASN A 141 -20.86 -0.15 -35.79
C ASN A 141 -20.45 -0.67 -34.41
N PHE A 142 -19.52 -1.62 -34.39
CA PHE A 142 -19.00 -2.22 -33.17
C PHE A 142 -17.51 -1.94 -33.02
N GLU A 143 -17.07 -1.56 -31.83
CA GLU A 143 -15.66 -1.46 -31.47
C GLU A 143 -15.36 -2.50 -30.39
N GLN A 144 -14.43 -3.42 -30.65
CA GLN A 144 -14.08 -4.44 -29.67
C GLN A 144 -12.76 -4.11 -28.97
N TYR A 145 -12.80 -4.14 -27.65
CA TYR A 145 -11.70 -3.90 -26.75
C TYR A 145 -11.46 -5.11 -25.85
N LYS A 146 -10.20 -5.50 -25.71
CA LYS A 146 -9.77 -6.49 -24.73
C LYS A 146 -9.09 -5.78 -23.58
N VAL A 147 -9.53 -6.05 -22.36
CA VAL A 147 -8.95 -5.52 -21.11
C VAL A 147 -8.38 -6.68 -20.32
N CYS A 148 -7.07 -6.70 -20.07
CA CYS A 148 -6.48 -7.73 -19.23
C CYS A 148 -5.38 -7.18 -18.34
N MET A 149 -5.17 -7.86 -17.21
CA MET A 149 -4.09 -7.56 -16.28
C MET A 149 -3.38 -8.85 -15.89
N HIS A 150 -2.07 -8.92 -16.06
CA HIS A 150 -1.31 -10.14 -15.71
C HIS A 150 0.07 -9.82 -15.15
N GLY A 151 0.54 -10.64 -14.20
CA GLY A 151 1.91 -10.56 -13.71
C GLY A 151 2.89 -11.30 -14.62
N LYS A 152 4.01 -10.67 -14.99
CA LYS A 152 5.20 -11.38 -15.49
C LYS A 152 6.08 -11.73 -14.29
N GLY A 153 6.16 -13.01 -13.95
CA GLY A 153 7.05 -13.48 -12.89
C GLY A 153 8.49 -13.57 -13.37
N LYS A 154 9.42 -12.94 -12.65
CA LYS A 154 10.71 -13.57 -12.31
C LYS A 154 10.68 -13.91 -10.82
N SER A 155 11.32 -15.02 -10.49
CA SER A 155 11.47 -15.58 -9.15
C SER A 155 12.04 -14.57 -8.14
N GLN A 156 11.51 -14.63 -6.91
CA GLN A 156 12.08 -14.10 -5.67
C GLN A 156 12.69 -12.68 -5.73
N GLY A 157 11.90 -11.69 -5.31
CA GLY A 157 12.42 -10.40 -4.83
C GLY A 157 12.35 -9.22 -5.80
N GLU A 158 12.09 -9.44 -7.09
CA GLU A 158 11.93 -8.36 -8.07
C GLU A 158 10.46 -8.12 -8.46
N ALA A 159 10.14 -6.85 -8.73
CA ALA A 159 8.79 -6.36 -8.99
C ALA A 159 8.01 -7.24 -9.98
N ILE A 160 6.80 -7.68 -9.59
CA ILE A 160 5.84 -8.24 -10.52
C ILE A 160 5.52 -7.15 -11.55
N ALA A 161 6.08 -7.28 -12.74
CA ALA A 161 5.68 -6.48 -13.90
C ALA A 161 4.22 -6.84 -14.20
N THR A 162 3.29 -6.08 -13.63
CA THR A 162 1.87 -6.19 -13.95
C THR A 162 1.64 -5.43 -15.24
N VAL A 163 1.19 -6.15 -16.26
CA VAL A 163 0.87 -5.61 -17.57
C VAL A 163 -0.63 -5.42 -17.66
N PHE A 164 -1.06 -4.18 -17.82
CA PHE A 164 -2.44 -3.85 -18.19
C PHE A 164 -2.51 -3.57 -19.70
N GLU A 165 -3.43 -4.24 -20.40
CA GLU A 165 -3.59 -4.11 -21.85
C GLU A 165 -5.01 -3.68 -22.17
N VAL A 166 -5.14 -2.67 -23.05
CA VAL A 166 -6.38 -2.39 -23.78
C VAL A 166 -6.10 -2.47 -25.27
N ILE A 167 -6.68 -3.46 -25.96
CA ILE A 167 -6.42 -3.73 -27.39
C ILE A 167 -7.71 -3.58 -28.19
N ARG A 168 -7.69 -2.75 -29.24
CA ARG A 168 -8.79 -2.69 -30.22
C ARG A 168 -8.58 -3.71 -31.33
N GLU A 169 -9.48 -4.69 -31.45
CA GLU A 169 -9.28 -5.83 -32.36
C GLU A 169 -9.81 -5.60 -33.79
N LYS A 170 -8.94 -5.66 -34.81
CA LYS A 170 -9.32 -5.52 -36.23
C LYS A 170 -8.93 -6.73 -37.09
N ASP A 171 -9.70 -7.00 -38.16
CA ASP A 171 -9.37 -7.95 -39.21
C ASP A 171 -8.40 -7.36 -40.24
N ARG A 172 -7.92 -8.19 -41.20
CA ARG A 172 -6.98 -7.77 -42.25
C ARG A 172 -7.54 -6.68 -43.19
N GLN A 173 -8.83 -6.39 -43.13
CA GLN A 173 -9.50 -5.32 -43.87
C GLN A 173 -9.86 -4.11 -42.98
N GLY A 174 -9.44 -4.10 -41.71
CA GLY A 174 -9.68 -3.01 -40.77
C GLY A 174 -11.07 -3.02 -40.09
N ARG A 175 -11.82 -4.13 -40.17
CA ARG A 175 -13.14 -4.31 -39.54
C ARG A 175 -13.03 -5.02 -38.20
N ASP A 176 -13.87 -4.67 -37.23
CA ASP A 176 -13.85 -5.32 -35.92
C ASP A 176 -14.27 -6.81 -36.01
N LYS A 177 -13.44 -7.72 -35.45
CA LYS A 177 -13.52 -9.18 -35.68
C LYS A 177 -14.27 -9.91 -34.56
N PHE A 178 -15.43 -10.50 -34.86
CA PHE A 178 -16.16 -11.38 -33.92
C PHE A 178 -15.67 -12.82 -34.00
N ALA A 179 -15.73 -13.55 -32.88
CA ALA A 179 -15.48 -14.98 -32.84
C ALA A 179 -16.72 -15.76 -33.27
N LYS A 180 -16.54 -16.99 -33.76
CA LYS A 180 -17.67 -17.87 -34.07
C LYS A 180 -18.41 -18.36 -32.80
N TYR A 181 -17.68 -18.49 -31.70
CA TYR A 181 -18.16 -18.98 -30.40
C TYR A 181 -17.47 -18.25 -29.24
N SER A 182 -18.22 -17.89 -28.20
CA SER A 182 -17.75 -17.39 -26.90
C SER A 182 -17.13 -18.51 -26.03
N ALA A 183 -16.57 -18.18 -24.87
CA ALA A 183 -15.90 -19.17 -24.01
C ALA A 183 -16.88 -20.22 -23.47
N SER A 184 -18.06 -19.77 -23.03
CA SER A 184 -19.14 -20.64 -22.56
C SER A 184 -19.66 -21.53 -23.69
N GLU A 185 -19.77 -21.01 -24.90
CA GLU A 185 -20.19 -21.77 -26.09
C GLU A 185 -19.16 -22.84 -26.44
N ILE A 186 -17.87 -22.50 -26.44
CA ILE A 186 -16.76 -23.45 -26.63
C ILE A 186 -16.81 -24.56 -25.57
N ASN A 187 -16.99 -24.20 -24.30
CA ASN A 187 -17.08 -25.16 -23.20
C ASN A 187 -18.30 -26.09 -23.33
N LEU A 188 -19.47 -25.55 -23.71
CA LEU A 188 -20.65 -26.37 -23.98
C LEU A 188 -20.42 -27.31 -25.17
N ILE A 189 -19.79 -26.85 -26.25
CA ILE A 189 -19.49 -27.70 -27.41
C ILE A 189 -18.54 -28.84 -27.02
N ARG A 190 -17.49 -28.56 -26.25
CA ARG A 190 -16.58 -29.59 -25.71
C ARG A 190 -17.35 -30.66 -24.94
N ARG A 191 -18.29 -30.26 -24.07
CA ARG A 191 -19.18 -31.18 -23.34
C ARG A 191 -20.10 -31.98 -24.26
N LEU A 192 -20.74 -31.32 -25.22
CA LEU A 192 -21.66 -31.96 -26.16
C LEU A 192 -20.98 -32.94 -27.11
N LEU A 193 -19.70 -32.73 -27.41
CA LEU A 193 -18.88 -33.62 -28.23
C LEU A 193 -18.14 -34.68 -27.40
N GLY A 194 -18.21 -34.62 -26.07
CA GLY A 194 -17.53 -35.55 -25.18
C GLY A 194 -16.00 -35.44 -25.21
N ASP A 195 -15.45 -34.33 -25.69
CA ASP A 195 -14.00 -34.12 -25.80
C ASP A 195 -13.60 -32.71 -25.34
N HIS A 196 -13.02 -32.65 -24.15
CA HIS A 196 -12.55 -31.43 -23.52
C HIS A 196 -11.23 -30.89 -24.10
N ARG A 197 -10.55 -31.66 -24.94
CA ARG A 197 -9.24 -31.30 -25.52
C ARG A 197 -9.34 -30.61 -26.87
N LEU A 198 -10.54 -30.55 -27.47
CA LEU A 198 -10.76 -29.89 -28.75
C LEU A 198 -10.29 -28.43 -28.70
N THR A 199 -9.44 -28.09 -29.67
CA THR A 199 -8.97 -26.74 -29.92
C THR A 199 -10.10 -25.88 -30.48
N ILE A 200 -9.97 -24.56 -30.34
CA ILE A 200 -10.95 -23.60 -30.88
C ILE A 200 -11.10 -23.79 -32.39
N LYS A 201 -9.99 -23.95 -33.11
CA LYS A 201 -9.98 -24.15 -34.57
C LYS A 201 -10.72 -25.43 -34.99
N GLU A 202 -10.56 -26.51 -34.24
CA GLU A 202 -11.30 -27.75 -34.49
C GLU A 202 -12.80 -27.56 -34.24
N ILE A 203 -13.17 -26.88 -33.15
CA ILE A 203 -14.58 -26.56 -32.84
C ILE A 203 -15.21 -25.69 -33.92
N GLU A 204 -14.47 -24.69 -34.42
CA GLU A 204 -14.92 -23.82 -35.51
C GLU A 204 -15.17 -24.59 -36.81
N GLY A 205 -14.40 -25.65 -37.08
CA GLY A 205 -14.60 -26.53 -38.24
C GLY A 205 -15.76 -27.52 -38.12
N ARG A 206 -16.35 -27.71 -36.92
CA ARG A 206 -17.44 -28.68 -36.72
C ARG A 206 -18.79 -28.13 -37.17
N GLN A 207 -19.58 -28.97 -37.83
CA GLN A 207 -20.99 -28.70 -38.07
C GLN A 207 -21.84 -29.15 -36.88
N LEU A 208 -22.49 -28.19 -36.23
CA LEU A 208 -23.43 -28.46 -35.14
C LEU A 208 -24.84 -28.74 -35.68
N ASN A 209 -25.52 -29.72 -35.09
CA ASN A 209 -26.91 -30.03 -35.40
C ASN A 209 -27.88 -28.97 -34.82
N GLN A 210 -29.15 -29.00 -35.22
CA GLN A 210 -30.15 -28.01 -34.79
C GLN A 210 -30.33 -27.96 -33.26
N ASN A 211 -30.30 -29.09 -32.58
CA ASN A 211 -30.46 -29.15 -31.12
C ASN A 211 -29.27 -28.50 -30.41
N GLN A 212 -28.04 -28.79 -30.85
CA GLN A 212 -26.82 -28.17 -30.33
C GLN A 212 -26.84 -26.65 -30.57
N ARG A 213 -27.26 -26.18 -31.76
CA ARG A 213 -27.41 -24.74 -32.04
C ARG A 213 -28.46 -24.07 -31.16
N ARG A 214 -29.60 -24.72 -30.91
CA ARG A 214 -30.63 -24.22 -29.99
C ARG A 214 -30.13 -24.11 -28.55
N GLN A 215 -29.31 -25.06 -28.09
CA GLN A 215 -28.72 -25.00 -26.76
C GLN A 215 -27.70 -23.86 -26.64
N LEU A 216 -26.88 -23.61 -27.67
CA LEU A 216 -25.98 -22.45 -27.71
C LEU A 216 -26.74 -21.13 -27.66
N GLY A 217 -27.85 -21.00 -28.40
CA GLY A 217 -28.68 -19.80 -28.38
C GLY A 217 -29.23 -19.44 -26.99
N ARG A 218 -29.36 -20.41 -26.08
CA ARG A 218 -29.80 -20.17 -24.69
C ARG A 218 -28.68 -19.68 -23.77
N LEU A 219 -27.41 -19.74 -24.20
CA LEU A 219 -26.27 -19.28 -23.41
C LEU A 219 -26.04 -17.77 -23.54
N VAL A 220 -26.43 -17.17 -24.66
CA VAL A 220 -26.29 -15.73 -24.89
C VAL A 220 -27.40 -15.01 -24.15
N ASN A 221 -27.04 -14.42 -23.01
CA ASN A 221 -27.94 -13.60 -22.22
C ASN A 221 -27.14 -12.46 -21.58
N PHE A 222 -27.36 -11.24 -22.05
CA PHE A 222 -26.81 -10.04 -21.43
C PHE A 222 -27.82 -9.48 -20.44
N ALA A 223 -27.35 -9.17 -19.24
CA ALA A 223 -28.10 -8.35 -18.30
C ALA A 223 -27.84 -6.87 -18.64
N GLN A 224 -28.90 -6.08 -18.72
CA GLN A 224 -28.77 -4.62 -18.78
C GLN A 224 -28.59 -4.09 -17.36
N VAL A 225 -27.66 -3.15 -17.17
CA VAL A 225 -27.55 -2.39 -15.92
C VAL A 225 -28.83 -1.57 -15.78
N ALA A 226 -29.56 -1.80 -14.69
CA ALA A 226 -30.76 -1.04 -14.40
C ALA A 226 -30.38 0.40 -14.05
N GLN A 227 -31.20 1.36 -14.48
CA GLN A 227 -31.15 2.70 -13.91
C GLN A 227 -31.73 2.60 -12.50
N GLY A 228 -30.91 2.81 -11.47
CA GLY A 228 -31.39 2.77 -10.11
C GLY A 228 -32.29 3.96 -9.77
N GLN A 229 -33.08 3.79 -8.72
CA GLN A 229 -33.81 4.87 -8.07
C GLN A 229 -32.99 5.32 -6.86
N GLN A 230 -32.45 6.53 -6.92
CA GLN A 230 -31.75 7.29 -5.85
C GLN A 230 -30.24 7.04 -5.62
N GLY A 231 -29.41 8.01 -6.06
CA GLY A 231 -28.62 8.87 -5.17
C GLY A 231 -27.45 8.29 -4.35
N ILE A 232 -26.53 7.49 -4.94
CA ILE A 232 -25.28 7.13 -4.22
C ILE A 232 -24.41 8.37 -3.95
N ASP A 233 -24.56 9.44 -4.74
CA ASP A 233 -23.78 10.67 -4.57
C ASP A 233 -23.82 11.20 -3.12
N ASN A 234 -24.96 11.02 -2.43
CA ASN A 234 -25.15 11.37 -1.02
C ASN A 234 -24.41 10.45 -0.04
N PHE A 235 -24.13 9.18 -0.39
CA PHE A 235 -23.52 8.23 0.54
C PHE A 235 -22.13 8.66 0.97
N MET A 236 -21.31 9.11 0.02
CA MET A 236 -19.93 9.51 0.33
C MET A 236 -19.90 10.86 1.05
N GLU A 237 -20.77 11.82 0.70
CA GLU A 237 -20.93 13.05 1.48
C GLU A 237 -21.37 12.75 2.93
N MET A 238 -22.25 11.77 3.12
CA MET A 238 -22.72 11.35 4.45
C MET A 238 -21.66 10.60 5.27
N LEU A 239 -20.67 9.98 4.64
CA LEU A 239 -19.54 9.34 5.31
C LEU A 239 -18.44 10.34 5.71
N ALA A 240 -18.43 11.53 5.11
CA ALA A 240 -17.55 12.63 5.49
C ALA A 240 -18.11 13.37 6.73
N SER A 241 -18.21 12.65 7.85
CA SER A 241 -18.76 13.12 9.13
C SER A 241 -17.81 12.78 10.29
N ASP A 242 -17.79 13.66 11.29
CA ASP A 242 -17.10 13.55 12.58
C ASP A 242 -17.89 12.78 13.64
N ARG A 243 -19.16 12.47 13.36
CA ARG A 243 -20.09 11.85 14.31
C ARG A 243 -20.17 10.34 14.11
N ARG A 244 -19.61 9.59 15.07
CA ARG A 244 -19.53 8.11 14.99
C ARG A 244 -20.86 7.42 14.82
N GLN A 245 -21.91 7.91 15.47
CA GLN A 245 -23.25 7.35 15.32
C GLN A 245 -23.78 7.57 13.91
N ASP A 246 -23.56 8.75 13.32
CA ASP A 246 -24.02 9.07 11.97
C ASP A 246 -23.33 8.16 10.96
N VAL A 247 -21.99 8.10 10.96
CA VAL A 247 -21.22 7.24 10.05
C VAL A 247 -21.61 5.75 10.21
N ARG A 248 -21.74 5.26 11.45
CA ARG A 248 -22.15 3.88 11.74
C ARG A 248 -23.57 3.58 11.24
N ASP A 249 -24.54 4.44 11.53
CA ASP A 249 -25.94 4.23 11.16
C ASP A 249 -26.13 4.27 9.65
N ARG A 250 -25.44 5.19 8.95
CA ARG A 250 -25.48 5.28 7.48
C ARG A 250 -24.87 4.05 6.82
N ILE A 251 -23.70 3.60 7.29
CA ILE A 251 -23.08 2.35 6.79
C ILE A 251 -24.04 1.18 6.96
N ARG A 252 -24.65 1.05 8.14
CA ARG A 252 -25.51 -0.09 8.48
C ARG A 252 -26.86 -0.08 7.76
N ARG A 253 -27.49 1.08 7.60
CA ARG A 253 -28.88 1.20 7.13
C ARG A 253 -29.01 1.51 5.65
N GLU A 254 -27.98 2.06 5.02
CA GLU A 254 -28.05 2.54 3.63
C GLU A 254 -26.99 1.86 2.75
N ILE A 255 -25.71 2.01 3.10
CA ILE A 255 -24.61 1.62 2.20
C ILE A 255 -24.45 0.10 2.11
N LEU A 256 -24.36 -0.60 3.24
CA LEU A 256 -24.16 -2.06 3.21
C LEU A 256 -25.35 -2.81 2.60
N PRO A 257 -26.63 -2.51 2.95
CA PRO A 257 -27.78 -3.08 2.27
C PRO A 257 -27.69 -2.90 0.75
N TYR A 258 -27.42 -1.67 0.30
CA TYR A 258 -27.30 -1.34 -1.12
C TYR A 258 -26.23 -2.19 -1.84
N ILE A 259 -25.01 -2.23 -1.28
CA ILE A 259 -23.89 -3.01 -1.84
C ILE A 259 -24.25 -4.50 -1.88
N THR A 260 -24.89 -5.03 -0.84
CA THR A 260 -25.29 -6.45 -0.79
C THR A 260 -26.45 -6.78 -1.73
N ASP A 261 -27.39 -5.87 -1.91
CA ASP A 261 -28.53 -6.05 -2.81
C ASP A 261 -28.08 -6.11 -4.27
N ILE A 262 -27.17 -5.23 -4.70
CA ILE A 262 -26.56 -5.31 -6.04
C ILE A 262 -25.86 -6.65 -6.22
N TYR A 263 -25.01 -7.04 -5.26
CA TYR A 263 -24.30 -8.30 -5.35
C TYR A 263 -25.26 -9.49 -5.44
N ASN A 264 -26.35 -9.49 -4.65
CA ASN A 264 -27.38 -10.51 -4.65
C ASN A 264 -28.20 -10.55 -5.95
N ASN A 265 -28.57 -9.39 -6.50
CA ASN A 265 -29.32 -9.27 -7.75
C ASN A 265 -28.58 -9.92 -8.93
N TYR A 266 -27.25 -9.90 -8.88
CA TYR A 266 -26.40 -10.48 -9.94
C TYR A 266 -25.71 -11.77 -9.53
N ARG A 267 -26.03 -12.29 -8.34
CA ARG A 267 -25.43 -13.50 -7.79
C ARG A 267 -25.60 -14.72 -8.68
N GLN A 268 -26.79 -14.92 -9.25
CA GLN A 268 -27.01 -16.04 -10.17
C GLN A 268 -26.09 -15.97 -11.41
N VAL A 269 -25.86 -14.78 -11.94
CA VAL A 269 -24.97 -14.57 -13.10
C VAL A 269 -23.50 -14.77 -12.69
N LEU A 270 -23.13 -14.36 -11.47
CA LEU A 270 -21.81 -14.57 -10.88
C LEU A 270 -21.51 -16.04 -10.54
N GLU A 271 -22.52 -16.83 -10.16
CA GLU A 271 -22.39 -18.19 -9.63
C GLU A 271 -22.56 -19.31 -10.68
N ASN A 272 -23.13 -19.01 -11.84
CA ASN A 272 -23.41 -20.03 -12.85
C ASN A 272 -22.14 -20.79 -13.31
N ASN A 273 -22.14 -22.11 -13.10
CA ASN A 273 -21.23 -23.09 -13.69
C ASN A 273 -19.75 -23.06 -13.25
N ILE A 274 -19.45 -22.59 -12.03
CA ILE A 274 -18.07 -22.59 -11.50
C ILE A 274 -17.94 -23.50 -10.27
N GLU A 275 -17.34 -24.66 -10.50
CA GLU A 275 -16.85 -25.54 -9.43
C GLU A 275 -15.56 -24.94 -8.82
N ASN A 276 -15.39 -25.03 -7.49
CA ASN A 276 -14.20 -24.54 -6.75
C ASN A 276 -13.96 -23.00 -6.74
N ARG A 277 -15.04 -22.21 -6.74
CA ARG A 277 -15.04 -20.72 -6.66
C ARG A 277 -14.15 -20.14 -5.54
N ASN A 278 -13.25 -19.22 -5.89
CA ASN A 278 -12.45 -18.44 -4.93
C ASN A 278 -13.18 -17.15 -4.57
N GLN A 279 -14.18 -17.30 -3.71
CA GLN A 279 -15.09 -16.22 -3.30
C GLN A 279 -14.40 -15.06 -2.58
N ARG A 280 -13.18 -15.28 -2.05
CA ARG A 280 -12.42 -14.25 -1.36
C ARG A 280 -12.09 -13.09 -2.28
N PHE A 281 -11.42 -13.35 -3.39
CA PHE A 281 -10.95 -12.31 -4.30
C PHE A 281 -12.10 -11.66 -5.06
N GLU A 282 -13.17 -12.38 -5.35
CA GLU A 282 -14.37 -11.81 -5.95
C GLU A 282 -15.02 -10.76 -5.05
N GLY A 283 -15.15 -11.03 -3.73
CA GLY A 283 -15.65 -10.05 -2.77
C GLY A 283 -14.76 -8.79 -2.67
N HIS A 284 -13.45 -8.94 -2.81
CA HIS A 284 -12.51 -7.81 -2.86
C HIS A 284 -12.67 -6.99 -4.13
N GLY A 285 -12.68 -7.67 -5.29
CA GLY A 285 -12.90 -7.04 -6.58
C GLY A 285 -14.20 -6.24 -6.57
N PHE A 286 -15.28 -6.83 -6.07
CA PHE A 286 -16.58 -6.17 -6.02
C PHE A 286 -16.56 -4.89 -5.16
N LEU A 287 -16.05 -4.98 -3.93
CA LEU A 287 -15.99 -3.82 -3.04
C LEU A 287 -15.07 -2.71 -3.59
N LEU A 288 -13.91 -3.08 -4.15
CA LEU A 288 -12.98 -2.11 -4.73
C LEU A 288 -13.53 -1.44 -5.98
N GLY A 289 -14.25 -2.19 -6.83
CA GLY A 289 -14.90 -1.62 -8.00
C GLY A 289 -15.99 -0.63 -7.61
N PHE A 290 -16.74 -0.91 -6.55
CA PHE A 290 -17.72 0.03 -6.01
C PHE A 290 -17.04 1.32 -5.55
N LEU A 291 -15.97 1.23 -4.75
CA LEU A 291 -15.24 2.40 -4.23
C LEU A 291 -14.55 3.21 -5.35
N ALA A 292 -14.08 2.55 -6.41
CA ALA A 292 -13.42 3.19 -7.54
C ALA A 292 -14.34 4.17 -8.32
N ASN A 293 -15.66 4.00 -8.24
CA ASN A 293 -16.62 4.94 -8.81
C ASN A 293 -16.73 6.27 -8.04
N PHE A 294 -16.09 6.38 -6.87
CA PHE A 294 -16.16 7.58 -6.02
C PHE A 294 -14.80 8.23 -5.78
N SER A 295 -13.70 7.55 -6.13
CA SER A 295 -12.33 8.02 -5.90
C SER A 295 -11.98 9.30 -6.66
N HIS A 296 -12.69 9.62 -7.75
CA HIS A 296 -12.50 10.87 -8.49
C HIS A 296 -13.22 12.08 -7.86
N ARG A 297 -14.25 11.83 -7.03
CA ARG A 297 -15.03 12.89 -6.36
C ARG A 297 -14.57 13.12 -4.93
N TYR A 298 -14.12 12.06 -4.27
CA TYR A 298 -13.68 12.06 -2.89
C TYR A 298 -12.30 11.43 -2.82
N THR A 299 -11.41 11.97 -1.99
CA THR A 299 -10.15 11.27 -1.73
C THR A 299 -10.44 10.07 -0.85
N ILE A 300 -10.57 8.90 -1.46
CA ILE A 300 -10.77 7.62 -0.78
C ILE A 300 -9.42 6.93 -0.69
N GLY A 301 -8.76 7.02 0.47
CA GLY A 301 -7.53 6.27 0.72
C GLY A 301 -7.88 4.81 1.01
N VAL A 302 -7.78 3.92 0.01
CA VAL A 302 -8.05 2.49 0.20
C VAL A 302 -6.76 1.73 0.42
N ASP A 303 -6.59 1.16 1.61
CA ASP A 303 -5.47 0.26 1.87
C ASP A 303 -5.92 -1.16 2.20
N LEU A 304 -5.30 -2.12 1.52
CA LEU A 304 -5.50 -3.56 1.70
C LEU A 304 -4.43 -4.25 2.56
N ASP A 305 -3.37 -3.54 2.96
CA ASP A 305 -2.15 -4.12 3.55
C ASP A 305 -2.05 -4.06 5.08
N LEU A 306 -3.16 -3.86 5.81
CA LEU A 306 -3.15 -3.90 7.30
C LEU A 306 -2.76 -5.26 7.92
N SER A 307 -2.51 -6.30 7.11
CA SER A 307 -1.96 -7.57 7.58
C SER A 307 -1.31 -8.37 6.43
N PRO A 308 -0.14 -9.03 6.66
CA PRO A 308 0.56 -9.82 5.63
C PRO A 308 -0.21 -11.00 5.02
N ARG A 309 -1.46 -11.26 5.43
CA ARG A 309 -2.23 -12.45 4.99
C ARG A 309 -3.72 -12.23 4.72
N ASN A 310 -4.30 -11.06 5.00
CA ASN A 310 -5.75 -10.86 4.85
C ASN A 310 -6.14 -9.44 4.44
N SER A 311 -6.55 -9.21 3.19
CA SER A 311 -7.91 -8.72 2.88
C SER A 311 -8.57 -7.71 3.85
N HIS A 312 -8.02 -6.49 3.94
CA HIS A 312 -8.63 -5.36 4.67
C HIS A 312 -9.01 -4.25 3.68
N VAL A 313 -9.98 -3.40 3.99
CA VAL A 313 -10.19 -2.13 3.27
C VAL A 313 -10.36 -1.09 4.36
N ALA A 314 -9.29 -0.37 4.69
CA ALA A 314 -9.43 0.88 5.44
C ALA A 314 -9.70 1.99 4.44
N PHE A 315 -10.76 2.77 4.64
CA PHE A 315 -10.94 4.00 3.87
C PHE A 315 -11.50 5.16 4.68
N LEU A 316 -11.09 6.36 4.26
CA LEU A 316 -11.57 7.65 4.71
C LEU A 316 -12.24 8.32 3.53
N VAL A 317 -13.45 8.86 3.72
CA VAL A 317 -14.07 9.72 2.72
C VAL A 317 -13.75 11.16 3.09
N ARG A 318 -12.88 11.81 2.32
CA ARG A 318 -12.47 13.20 2.58
C ARG A 318 -13.39 14.19 1.84
N HIS A 319 -13.97 15.13 2.58
CA HIS A 319 -14.65 16.34 2.09
C HIS A 319 -14.03 17.58 2.80
N GLN A 320 -14.46 18.80 2.47
CA GLN A 320 -13.83 20.10 2.86
C GLN A 320 -13.44 20.28 4.35
N VAL A 321 -13.97 19.48 5.28
CA VAL A 321 -13.54 19.42 6.69
C VAL A 321 -12.86 18.07 6.92
N GLU A 322 -11.54 18.04 6.74
CA GLU A 322 -10.81 16.78 6.51
C GLU A 322 -10.46 16.01 7.79
N ARG A 323 -10.34 16.69 8.95
CA ARG A 323 -9.64 16.17 10.14
C ARG A 323 -10.45 15.24 11.01
N GLU A 324 -11.75 15.44 11.11
CA GLU A 324 -12.57 14.71 12.09
C GLU A 324 -13.25 13.48 11.47
N ASN A 325 -13.08 13.27 10.16
CA ASN A 325 -13.74 12.18 9.43
C ASN A 325 -13.40 10.82 10.01
N ILE A 326 -14.42 10.01 10.23
CA ILE A 326 -14.25 8.74 10.91
C ILE A 326 -13.72 7.68 9.95
N PRO A 327 -12.57 7.04 10.25
CA PRO A 327 -12.04 5.95 9.45
C PRO A 327 -12.99 4.75 9.49
N ILE A 328 -13.06 4.04 8.38
CA ILE A 328 -13.88 2.85 8.22
C ILE A 328 -12.95 1.67 7.90
N VAL A 329 -12.98 0.63 8.73
CA VAL A 329 -12.18 -0.59 8.53
C VAL A 329 -13.11 -1.74 8.19
N ILE A 330 -13.01 -2.24 6.95
CA ILE A 330 -13.80 -3.38 6.48
C ILE A 330 -12.93 -4.63 6.39
N ASN A 331 -13.44 -5.75 6.90
CA ASN A 331 -12.85 -7.07 6.69
C ASN A 331 -13.87 -8.00 6.02
N LEU A 332 -13.38 -8.81 5.08
CA LEU A 332 -14.18 -9.72 4.27
C LEU A 332 -14.03 -11.18 4.73
N ALA A 333 -15.13 -11.82 5.12
CA ALA A 333 -15.21 -13.25 5.41
C ALA A 333 -15.70 -14.04 4.18
N THR A 334 -15.23 -15.29 4.07
CA THR A 334 -15.57 -16.21 2.95
C THR A 334 -16.46 -17.37 3.38
N ARG A 335 -16.21 -17.94 4.56
CA ARG A 335 -16.92 -19.13 5.10
C ARG A 335 -17.34 -18.98 6.56
N ALA A 336 -17.16 -17.78 7.11
CA ALA A 336 -17.39 -17.46 8.50
C ALA A 336 -18.52 -16.45 8.64
N PRO A 337 -19.31 -16.49 9.73
CA PRO A 337 -20.25 -15.43 10.05
C PRO A 337 -19.58 -14.03 10.05
N PRO A 338 -20.31 -12.95 9.73
CA PRO A 338 -19.70 -11.62 9.60
C PRO A 338 -19.10 -11.11 10.91
N TYR A 339 -19.59 -11.56 12.07
CA TYR A 339 -19.01 -11.18 13.37
C TYR A 339 -17.54 -11.60 13.53
N ILE A 340 -17.09 -12.68 12.87
CA ILE A 340 -15.68 -13.08 12.89
C ILE A 340 -14.83 -12.09 12.10
N ALA A 341 -15.33 -11.63 10.94
CA ALA A 341 -14.68 -10.57 10.18
C ALA A 341 -14.70 -9.24 10.95
N LEU A 342 -15.79 -8.93 11.63
CA LEU A 342 -15.93 -7.75 12.47
C LEU A 342 -14.90 -7.76 13.61
N ASN A 343 -14.72 -8.87 14.32
CA ASN A 343 -13.72 -8.98 15.40
C ASN A 343 -12.30 -8.75 14.88
N ARG A 344 -12.00 -9.23 13.67
CA ARG A 344 -10.72 -8.91 13.02
C ARG A 344 -10.65 -7.43 12.67
N ALA A 345 -11.69 -6.85 12.07
CA ALA A 345 -11.74 -5.41 11.75
C ALA A 345 -11.54 -4.54 13.00
N ARG A 346 -12.13 -4.92 14.15
CA ARG A 346 -11.91 -4.27 15.45
C ARG A 346 -10.46 -4.34 15.88
N SER A 347 -9.88 -5.55 15.88
CA SER A 347 -8.48 -5.73 16.26
C SER A 347 -7.51 -4.96 15.34
N HIS A 348 -7.85 -4.76 14.06
CA HIS A 348 -7.08 -3.89 13.17
C HIS A 348 -7.33 -2.40 13.42
N ALA A 349 -8.56 -2.01 13.78
CA ALA A 349 -8.91 -0.64 14.13
C ALA A 349 -8.24 -0.18 15.44
N GLU A 350 -8.18 -1.03 16.46
CA GLU A 350 -7.43 -0.77 17.72
C GLU A 350 -5.96 -0.45 17.44
N ARG A 351 -5.44 -1.05 16.36
CA ARG A 351 -4.07 -0.93 15.89
C ARG A 351 -3.85 0.22 14.89
N LEU A 352 -4.90 0.98 14.56
CA LEU A 352 -4.91 1.91 13.44
C LEU A 352 -4.12 3.20 13.67
N HIS A 353 -3.78 3.59 14.89
CA HIS A 353 -2.80 4.67 15.16
C HIS A 353 -1.38 4.15 15.41
N VAL A 354 -1.24 2.86 15.72
CA VAL A 354 0.00 2.25 16.21
C VAL A 354 0.78 1.53 15.10
N PHE A 355 0.09 0.82 14.21
CA PHE A 355 0.69 0.04 13.10
C PHE A 355 0.68 0.75 11.76
N SER A 356 0.00 1.87 11.65
CA SER A 356 -0.36 2.41 10.36
C SER A 356 0.84 3.10 9.72
N PHE A 357 1.57 2.31 8.93
CA PHE A 357 2.21 2.74 7.68
C PHE A 357 1.23 3.51 6.76
N ILE A 358 -0.07 3.42 7.06
CA ILE A 358 -1.17 4.15 6.42
C ILE A 358 -1.27 5.58 6.95
N PRO A 359 -1.23 6.61 6.11
CA PRO A 359 -1.63 7.96 6.47
C PRO A 359 -3.16 8.08 6.58
N ILE A 360 -3.75 7.55 7.66
CA ILE A 360 -5.12 7.90 8.05
C ILE A 360 -5.04 9.22 8.81
N HIS A 361 -5.15 10.32 8.07
CA HIS A 361 -5.20 11.68 8.60
C HIS A 361 -6.57 11.96 9.18
N THR A 362 -6.81 11.43 10.38
CA THR A 362 -8.01 11.72 11.15
C THR A 362 -7.67 11.88 12.62
N GLU A 363 -8.16 12.96 13.23
CA GLU A 363 -8.20 13.25 14.66
C GLU A 363 -9.39 12.54 15.35
N SER A 364 -10.20 11.79 14.58
CA SER A 364 -11.30 11.00 15.12
C SER A 364 -10.80 10.06 16.23
N ARG A 365 -11.46 10.11 17.38
CA ARG A 365 -11.30 9.16 18.49
C ARG A 365 -11.96 7.82 18.23
N ASN A 366 -12.58 7.63 17.07
CA ASN A 366 -13.41 6.48 16.78
C ASN A 366 -13.09 5.93 15.39
N THR A 367 -13.26 4.62 15.23
CA THR A 367 -13.27 3.95 13.93
C THR A 367 -14.57 3.19 13.81
N VAL A 368 -15.17 3.17 12.61
CA VAL A 368 -16.26 2.24 12.29
C VAL A 368 -15.66 0.95 11.73
N CYS A 369 -15.97 -0.17 12.34
CA CYS A 369 -15.53 -1.49 11.92
C CYS A 369 -16.67 -2.23 11.24
N VAL A 370 -16.37 -2.88 10.11
CA VAL A 370 -17.34 -3.66 9.35
C VAL A 370 -16.79 -5.06 9.12
N GLY A 371 -17.57 -6.07 9.51
CA GLY A 371 -17.41 -7.42 9.01
C GLY A 371 -18.40 -7.65 7.87
N LEU A 372 -17.91 -8.02 6.69
CA LEU A 372 -18.73 -8.23 5.49
C LEU A 372 -18.53 -9.65 4.94
N ASN A 373 -19.61 -10.29 4.54
CA ASN A 373 -19.63 -11.61 3.91
C ASN A 373 -20.73 -11.67 2.85
N PHE A 374 -20.33 -11.55 1.60
CA PHE A 374 -21.21 -11.62 0.44
C PHE A 374 -21.87 -13.00 0.20
N ASN A 375 -21.49 -14.04 0.95
CA ASN A 375 -21.97 -15.41 0.73
C ASN A 375 -23.14 -15.83 1.64
N LEU A 376 -23.45 -15.09 2.69
CA LEU A 376 -24.49 -15.46 3.67
C LEU A 376 -25.86 -14.86 3.31
N ASN A 377 -26.89 -15.71 3.26
CA ASN A 377 -28.25 -15.35 2.85
C ASN A 377 -29.10 -14.66 3.94
N LEU A 378 -28.64 -14.62 5.19
CA LEU A 378 -29.47 -14.18 6.33
C LEU A 378 -29.00 -12.83 6.88
N ASP A 379 -27.71 -12.69 7.21
CA ASP A 379 -27.10 -11.44 7.65
C ASP A 379 -25.71 -11.31 6.99
N PRO A 380 -25.57 -10.55 5.90
CA PRO A 380 -24.31 -10.50 5.15
C PRO A 380 -23.26 -9.60 5.80
N PHE A 381 -23.60 -8.80 6.81
CA PHE A 381 -22.64 -7.89 7.44
C PHE A 381 -22.90 -7.67 8.93
N SER A 382 -21.92 -7.10 9.61
CA SER A 382 -22.00 -6.62 10.98
C SER A 382 -21.17 -5.34 11.12
N VAL A 383 -21.67 -4.37 11.89
CA VAL A 383 -21.05 -3.06 12.05
C VAL A 383 -20.92 -2.72 13.53
N ASP A 384 -19.74 -2.29 13.92
CA ASP A 384 -19.43 -1.84 15.28
C ASP A 384 -18.57 -0.58 15.24
N THR A 385 -18.39 0.07 16.39
CA THR A 385 -17.48 1.21 16.55
C THR A 385 -16.45 0.89 17.61
N VAL A 386 -15.20 1.25 17.35
CA VAL A 386 -14.10 1.10 18.30
C VAL A 386 -13.54 2.47 18.65
N GLY A 387 -13.32 2.70 19.94
CA GLY A 387 -12.55 3.85 20.41
C GLY A 387 -11.08 3.65 20.08
N LEU A 388 -10.46 4.65 19.50
CA LEU A 388 -9.04 4.66 19.21
C LEU A 388 -8.31 5.11 20.49
N GLN A 389 -7.31 4.34 20.92
CA GLN A 389 -6.36 4.82 21.93
C GLN A 389 -5.57 5.96 21.30
N GLN A 390 -5.87 7.20 21.71
CA GLN A 390 -5.17 8.40 21.25
C GLN A 390 -3.89 8.67 22.02
N ASP A 391 -3.78 8.13 23.24
CA ASP A 391 -2.68 8.43 24.10
C ASP A 391 -1.46 7.64 23.64
N ARG A 392 -0.52 8.37 23.01
CA ARG A 392 0.85 7.92 22.83
C ARG A 392 1.45 7.80 24.23
N PHE A 393 1.24 6.68 24.90
CA PHE A 393 1.95 6.38 26.13
C PHE A 393 3.41 6.11 25.79
N PRO A 394 4.35 7.01 26.11
CA PRO A 394 5.78 6.79 25.87
C PRO A 394 6.24 5.54 26.64
N LEU A 395 7.31 4.90 26.17
CA LEU A 395 7.80 3.68 26.80
C LEU A 395 8.10 3.87 28.29
N VAL A 396 8.64 5.04 28.67
CA VAL A 396 8.98 5.35 30.07
C VAL A 396 7.73 5.41 30.93
N GLN A 397 6.66 6.07 30.49
CA GLN A 397 5.40 6.12 31.24
C GLN A 397 4.81 4.72 31.42
N ARG A 398 4.80 3.87 30.38
CA ARG A 398 4.33 2.47 30.46
C ARG A 398 5.12 1.62 31.45
N LEU A 399 6.39 1.94 31.66
CA LEU A 399 7.24 1.24 32.61
C LEU A 399 6.91 1.60 34.07
N PHE A 400 6.40 2.82 34.34
CA PHE A 400 5.98 3.26 35.67
C PHE A 400 4.49 3.00 35.96
N GLU A 401 3.60 3.08 34.96
CA GLU A 401 2.16 2.91 35.10
C GLU A 401 1.70 1.52 34.62
N CYS A 402 1.86 0.51 35.47
CA CYS A 402 1.28 -0.80 35.24
C CYS A 402 -0.26 -0.72 35.23
N LEU A 403 -0.88 -0.66 34.05
CA LEU A 403 -2.34 -0.75 33.94
C LEU A 403 -2.78 -2.17 34.35
N GLU A 404 -3.39 -2.30 35.54
CA GLU A 404 -3.78 -3.57 36.18
C GLU A 404 -4.60 -4.51 35.28
N ASN A 405 -5.27 -3.98 34.24
CA ASN A 405 -6.17 -4.72 33.36
C ASN A 405 -5.53 -5.22 32.04
N GLU A 406 -4.30 -4.82 31.68
CA GLU A 406 -3.67 -5.20 30.41
C GLU A 406 -2.41 -6.09 30.56
N GLY A 407 -1.85 -6.21 31.77
CA GLY A 407 -0.63 -7.00 32.01
C GLY A 407 0.61 -6.44 31.29
N ILE A 408 1.60 -5.97 32.06
CA ILE A 408 2.84 -5.33 31.57
C ILE A 408 3.50 -6.10 30.41
N ARG A 409 3.46 -7.45 30.48
CA ARG A 409 4.07 -8.34 29.50
C ARG A 409 3.53 -8.16 28.09
N GLU A 410 2.21 -8.08 27.92
CA GLU A 410 1.60 -7.89 26.60
C GLU A 410 1.81 -6.45 26.13
N ASN A 411 1.65 -5.48 27.03
CA ASN A 411 1.79 -4.06 26.76
C ASN A 411 3.17 -3.65 26.18
N ILE A 412 4.27 -4.02 26.85
CA ILE A 412 5.63 -3.65 26.40
C ILE A 412 6.04 -4.43 25.15
N ARG A 413 5.67 -5.73 25.09
CA ARG A 413 6.02 -6.60 23.95
C ARG A 413 5.40 -6.08 22.68
N ASP A 414 4.10 -5.81 22.74
CA ASP A 414 3.33 -5.31 21.62
C ASP A 414 3.87 -3.93 21.23
N PHE A 415 4.06 -3.01 22.19
CA PHE A 415 4.67 -1.70 21.94
C PHE A 415 5.99 -1.80 21.14
N LEU A 416 6.97 -2.59 21.60
CA LEU A 416 8.27 -2.71 20.93
C LEU A 416 8.17 -3.36 19.55
N LEU A 417 7.30 -4.37 19.37
CA LEU A 417 7.12 -5.06 18.10
C LEU A 417 6.28 -4.26 17.09
N HIS A 418 5.50 -3.29 17.54
CA HIS A 418 4.61 -2.47 16.70
C HIS A 418 5.37 -1.46 15.84
N HIS A 419 6.55 -1.02 16.28
CA HIS A 419 7.35 -0.01 15.58
C HIS A 419 8.41 -0.61 14.65
N LEU A 420 8.37 -1.93 14.42
CA LEU A 420 9.20 -2.63 13.44
C LEU A 420 8.78 -2.30 12.00
N PRO A 421 9.72 -1.96 11.10
CA PRO A 421 9.44 -1.74 9.68
C PRO A 421 8.82 -2.98 9.01
N ALA A 422 7.71 -2.81 8.28
CA ALA A 422 6.90 -3.92 7.76
C ALA A 422 7.60 -4.76 6.68
N GLU A 423 8.61 -4.20 6.00
CA GLU A 423 9.34 -4.91 4.95
C GLU A 423 10.47 -5.78 5.46
N ILE A 424 10.91 -5.59 6.71
CA ILE A 424 11.89 -6.47 7.32
C ILE A 424 11.16 -7.78 7.61
N PRO A 425 11.39 -8.85 6.81
CA PRO A 425 10.66 -10.08 7.00
C PRO A 425 11.01 -10.62 8.38
N ARG A 426 9.99 -10.98 9.15
CA ARG A 426 10.19 -11.63 10.44
C ARG A 426 10.66 -13.07 10.23
N ASN A 427 11.94 -13.23 9.92
CA ASN A 427 12.66 -14.50 9.88
C ASN A 427 14.08 -14.38 10.50
N ALA A 428 14.70 -15.53 10.76
CA ALA A 428 16.03 -15.61 11.38
C ALA A 428 17.13 -14.89 10.57
N GLU A 429 17.00 -14.82 9.24
CA GLU A 429 17.98 -14.14 8.36
C GLU A 429 18.04 -12.63 8.60
N ASN A 430 16.99 -12.03 9.15
CA ASN A 430 16.91 -10.61 9.44
C ASN A 430 17.02 -10.31 10.94
N TYR A 431 17.51 -11.26 11.74
CA TYR A 431 17.59 -11.14 13.20
C TYR A 431 18.29 -9.86 13.66
N ASP A 432 19.52 -9.60 13.20
CA ASP A 432 20.31 -8.43 13.61
C ASP A 432 19.61 -7.11 13.26
N ARG A 433 18.97 -7.05 12.09
CA ARG A 433 18.22 -5.87 11.62
C ARG A 433 16.99 -5.61 12.49
N ILE A 434 16.28 -6.67 12.88
CA ILE A 434 15.11 -6.57 13.77
C ILE A 434 15.55 -6.12 15.16
N PHE A 435 16.65 -6.69 15.67
CA PHE A 435 17.22 -6.30 16.95
C PHE A 435 17.67 -4.83 16.95
N ASP A 436 18.35 -4.37 15.90
CA ASP A 436 18.74 -2.98 15.68
C ASP A 436 17.52 -2.04 15.64
N CYS A 437 16.42 -2.46 15.03
CA CYS A 437 15.19 -1.67 14.99
C CYS A 437 14.54 -1.55 16.37
N ILE A 438 14.41 -2.66 17.11
CA ILE A 438 13.80 -2.66 18.46
C ILE A 438 14.64 -1.80 19.42
N THR A 439 15.95 -2.03 19.46
CA THR A 439 16.85 -1.29 20.36
C THR A 439 16.98 0.18 19.96
N GLY A 440 17.11 0.48 18.67
CA GLY A 440 17.13 1.85 18.17
C GLY A 440 15.86 2.62 18.54
N PHE A 441 14.69 2.03 18.30
CA PHE A 441 13.41 2.64 18.65
C PHE A 441 13.24 2.83 20.17
N ALA A 442 13.50 1.80 20.97
CA ALA A 442 13.39 1.86 22.43
C ALA A 442 14.29 2.96 23.02
N PHE A 443 15.54 3.04 22.54
CA PHE A 443 16.47 4.09 22.94
C PHE A 443 15.97 5.48 22.52
N GLY A 444 15.66 5.68 21.24
CA GLY A 444 15.21 6.98 20.73
C GLY A 444 13.93 7.46 21.41
N ASN A 445 12.98 6.55 21.65
CA ASN A 445 11.74 6.85 22.35
C ASN A 445 12.00 7.24 23.80
N SER A 446 12.76 6.45 24.55
CA SER A 446 12.95 6.70 25.98
C SER A 446 13.84 7.91 26.25
N ALA A 447 14.95 8.04 25.50
CA ALA A 447 15.94 9.08 25.69
C ALA A 447 15.40 10.49 25.37
N PHE A 448 14.51 10.59 24.37
CA PHE A 448 13.93 11.86 23.92
C PHE A 448 12.49 12.05 24.37
N ASP A 449 11.97 11.19 25.22
CA ASP A 449 10.73 11.47 25.94
C ASP A 449 10.93 12.67 26.89
N ARG A 450 9.84 13.31 27.31
CA ARG A 450 9.93 14.47 28.20
C ARG A 450 10.52 14.08 29.55
N GLU A 451 11.13 15.07 30.22
CA GLU A 451 11.72 14.88 31.55
C GLU A 451 10.65 14.73 32.63
N TYR A 452 9.49 15.35 32.45
CA TYR A 452 8.37 15.27 33.37
C TYR A 452 7.31 14.31 32.83
N LEU A 453 6.95 13.30 33.63
CA LEU A 453 5.84 12.40 33.37
C LEU A 453 4.63 12.85 34.18
N GLU A 454 3.46 12.78 33.57
CA GLU A 454 2.17 12.84 34.27
C GLU A 454 1.81 11.40 34.64
N LEU A 455 1.68 11.13 35.94
CA LEU A 455 1.31 9.82 36.47
C LEU A 455 -0.16 9.88 36.97
N GLU A 456 -1.04 9.04 36.42
CA GLU A 456 -2.51 8.99 36.59
C GLU A 456 -3.28 10.34 36.47
N GLU A 457 -4.58 10.29 36.17
CA GLU A 457 -5.43 11.50 36.09
C GLU A 457 -5.61 12.16 37.47
N GLY A 458 -4.71 13.07 37.85
CA GLY A 458 -4.92 13.99 38.98
C GLY A 458 -3.74 14.26 39.91
N GLU A 459 -2.56 13.66 39.72
CA GLU A 459 -1.39 13.86 40.61
C GLU A 459 -0.16 14.46 39.92
N ASP A 460 0.79 14.92 40.76
CA ASP A 460 1.91 15.79 40.44
C ASP A 460 2.84 15.24 39.34
N ARG A 461 3.35 16.14 38.49
CA ARG A 461 4.36 15.81 37.47
C ARG A 461 5.65 15.33 38.15
N VAL A 462 6.08 14.12 37.83
CA VAL A 462 7.33 13.55 38.37
C VAL A 462 8.47 13.72 37.37
N ARG A 463 9.61 14.19 37.87
CA ARG A 463 10.83 14.35 37.07
C ARG A 463 11.59 13.03 36.99
N VAL A 464 11.74 12.48 35.79
CA VAL A 464 12.45 11.22 35.53
C VAL A 464 13.82 11.48 34.91
N ARG A 465 14.86 11.07 35.63
CA ARG A 465 16.24 11.02 35.13
C ARG A 465 16.48 9.73 34.38
N LYS A 466 17.20 9.84 33.27
CA LYS A 466 17.41 8.77 32.29
C LYS A 466 18.89 8.50 32.13
N TYR A 467 19.26 7.23 32.14
CA TYR A 467 20.64 6.79 32.03
C TYR A 467 20.72 5.63 31.04
N ILE A 468 21.84 5.55 30.32
CA ILE A 468 22.18 4.39 29.50
C ILE A 468 23.43 3.73 30.08
N PHE A 469 23.42 2.41 30.17
CA PHE A 469 24.56 1.66 30.67
C PHE A 469 25.60 1.44 29.55
N ARG A 470 26.83 1.91 29.78
CA ARG A 470 27.95 1.76 28.87
C ARG A 470 28.76 0.52 29.23
N TYR A 471 28.57 -0.55 28.48
CA TYR A 471 29.34 -1.79 28.60
C TYR A 471 30.83 -1.59 28.30
N GLY A 472 31.71 -2.29 29.00
CA GLY A 472 33.15 -2.33 28.73
C GLY A 472 33.54 -3.26 27.57
N ASP A 473 32.76 -4.31 27.31
CA ASP A 473 32.99 -5.32 26.27
C ASP A 473 32.26 -4.98 24.95
N GLY A 474 32.96 -5.07 23.82
CA GLY A 474 32.43 -4.80 22.49
C GLY A 474 31.35 -5.77 22.01
N ASP A 475 31.38 -7.04 22.43
CA ASP A 475 30.38 -8.03 22.01
C ASP A 475 29.04 -7.80 22.73
N LEU A 476 29.06 -7.48 24.03
CA LEU A 476 27.86 -7.12 24.77
C LEU A 476 27.21 -5.83 24.26
N ARG A 477 28.02 -4.83 23.85
CA ARG A 477 27.53 -3.58 23.23
C ARG A 477 26.71 -3.80 21.95
N ARG A 478 26.96 -4.90 21.24
CA ARG A 478 26.24 -5.22 19.99
C ARG A 478 24.91 -5.92 20.24
N HIS A 479 24.77 -6.62 21.36
CA HIS A 479 23.65 -7.53 21.60
C HIS A 479 22.77 -7.12 22.79
N THR A 480 23.02 -5.94 23.39
CA THR A 480 22.27 -5.47 24.56
C THR A 480 22.06 -3.95 24.54
N LEU A 481 20.86 -3.52 24.90
CA LEU A 481 20.53 -2.14 25.29
C LEU A 481 20.04 -2.16 26.73
N THR A 482 20.63 -1.31 27.58
CA THR A 482 20.24 -1.18 28.99
C THR A 482 20.04 0.27 29.35
N MET A 483 18.84 0.57 29.81
CA MET A 483 18.44 1.90 30.27
C MET A 483 17.98 1.85 31.71
N VAL A 484 18.34 2.87 32.48
CA VAL A 484 17.93 3.03 33.88
C VAL A 484 17.18 4.34 34.02
N PHE A 485 16.00 4.26 34.63
CA PHE A 485 15.11 5.37 34.87
C PHE A 485 14.96 5.58 36.38
N HIS A 486 15.08 6.82 36.83
CA HIS A 486 14.96 7.17 38.23
C HIS A 486 14.09 8.41 38.39
N ALA A 487 13.00 8.26 39.13
CA ALA A 487 12.10 9.32 39.51
C ALA A 487 12.27 9.62 41.01
N GLU A 488 12.49 10.88 41.38
CA GLU A 488 12.79 11.23 42.78
C GLU A 488 11.61 10.86 43.70
N GLY A 489 11.89 10.09 44.76
CA GLY A 489 10.86 9.62 45.71
C GLY A 489 9.99 8.47 45.20
N SER A 490 10.34 7.89 44.06
CA SER A 490 9.66 6.73 43.45
C SER A 490 10.69 5.66 43.08
N ASP A 491 10.27 4.68 42.31
CA ASP A 491 11.03 3.50 41.96
C ASP A 491 12.14 3.75 40.92
N ILE A 492 13.20 2.96 40.99
CA ILE A 492 14.20 2.84 39.92
C ILE A 492 13.77 1.71 39.00
N VAL A 493 13.59 2.02 37.72
CA VAL A 493 13.21 1.03 36.71
C VAL A 493 14.36 0.79 35.75
N ILE A 494 14.72 -0.48 35.56
CA ILE A 494 15.77 -0.93 34.64
C ILE A 494 15.09 -1.64 33.46
N LEU A 495 15.30 -1.12 32.25
CA LEU A 495 14.89 -1.78 31.01
C LEU A 495 16.11 -2.45 30.37
N HIS A 496 16.06 -3.77 30.25
CA HIS A 496 17.05 -4.57 29.57
C HIS A 496 16.47 -5.17 28.29
N ILE A 497 17.04 -4.85 27.13
CA ILE A 497 16.72 -5.49 25.84
C ILE A 497 17.95 -6.23 25.34
N ARG A 498 17.84 -7.56 25.16
CA ARG A 498 18.99 -8.42 24.80
C ARG A 498 18.66 -9.47 23.76
N ALA A 499 19.71 -9.88 23.05
CA ALA A 499 19.69 -11.09 22.24
C ALA A 499 19.53 -12.35 23.12
N HIS A 500 18.91 -13.42 22.61
CA HIS A 500 18.73 -14.67 23.38
C HIS A 500 20.08 -15.27 23.83
N ASP A 501 21.10 -15.21 22.98
CA ASP A 501 22.42 -15.74 23.27
C ASP A 501 23.28 -14.80 24.13
N ALA A 502 22.86 -13.55 24.32
CA ALA A 502 23.50 -12.64 25.26
C ALA A 502 23.16 -13.07 26.69
N GLN A 503 24.14 -13.64 27.39
CA GLN A 503 23.99 -14.00 28.80
C GLN A 503 23.73 -12.77 29.66
N GLN A 504 22.80 -12.88 30.62
CA GLN A 504 22.71 -11.94 31.73
C GLN A 504 24.00 -12.05 32.53
N GLN A 505 24.81 -11.00 32.50
CA GLN A 505 25.97 -10.90 33.36
C GLN A 505 25.61 -9.91 34.47
N GLY A 506 25.46 -10.40 35.70
CA GLY A 506 25.49 -9.57 36.90
C GLY A 506 24.39 -8.52 37.08
N ALA A 507 24.52 -7.77 38.17
CA ALA A 507 23.80 -6.56 38.52
C ALA A 507 24.53 -5.29 38.05
N ILE A 508 23.78 -4.19 37.95
CA ILE A 508 24.31 -2.88 37.57
C ILE A 508 24.72 -2.11 38.83
N ASN A 509 25.88 -1.45 38.81
CA ASN A 509 26.25 -0.49 39.85
C ASN A 509 25.45 0.81 39.67
N LEU A 510 24.58 1.13 40.63
CA LEU A 510 23.71 2.31 40.62
C LEU A 510 24.17 3.42 41.59
N GLN A 511 25.36 3.28 42.19
CA GLN A 511 25.89 4.25 43.17
C GLN A 511 25.93 5.69 42.66
N THR A 512 26.05 5.87 41.34
CA THR A 512 26.11 7.19 40.69
C THR A 512 24.77 7.93 40.66
N LEU A 513 23.64 7.29 41.00
CA LEU A 513 22.32 7.90 40.98
C LEU A 513 22.05 8.87 42.15
N ASN A 514 22.86 8.81 43.23
CA ASN A 514 22.78 9.67 44.42
C ASN A 514 21.34 9.85 44.97
N VAL A 515 20.70 8.72 45.27
CA VAL A 515 19.30 8.64 45.71
C VAL A 515 19.17 9.07 47.17
N ASN A 516 18.28 10.02 47.47
CA ASN A 516 17.97 10.47 48.83
C ASN A 516 16.85 9.62 49.45
N GLY A 517 17.16 8.43 49.97
CA GLY A 517 16.17 7.61 50.67
C GLY A 517 16.49 6.12 50.64
N ASN A 518 16.18 5.41 51.72
CA ASN A 518 16.38 3.97 51.81
C ASN A 518 15.23 3.15 51.21
N ASP A 519 14.07 3.78 50.96
CA ASP A 519 12.80 3.11 50.60
C ASP A 519 12.51 3.09 49.09
N VAL A 520 13.49 3.43 48.25
CA VAL A 520 13.35 3.38 46.78
C VAL A 520 13.52 1.94 46.31
N HIS A 521 12.51 1.37 45.63
CA HIS A 521 12.62 0.02 45.06
C HIS A 521 13.37 0.03 43.73
N VAL A 522 13.97 -1.11 43.38
CA VAL A 522 14.60 -1.36 42.08
C VAL A 522 13.82 -2.45 41.36
N TRP A 523 13.28 -2.12 40.19
CA TRP A 523 12.55 -3.04 39.33
C TRP A 523 13.30 -3.29 38.03
N GLU A 524 13.26 -4.52 37.55
CA GLU A 524 13.87 -4.90 36.28
C GLU A 524 12.83 -5.47 35.31
N VAL A 525 12.76 -4.87 34.11
CA VAL A 525 12.02 -5.40 32.97
C VAL A 525 13.02 -5.93 31.95
N SER A 526 13.03 -7.25 31.76
CA SER A 526 13.93 -7.96 30.85
C SER A 526 13.20 -8.43 29.60
N CYS A 527 13.68 -7.98 28.43
CA CYS A 527 13.18 -8.31 27.11
C CYS A 527 14.24 -9.12 26.34
N THR A 528 13.92 -10.34 25.95
CA THR A 528 14.85 -11.25 25.25
C THR A 528 14.31 -11.61 23.87
N LEU A 529 15.05 -11.28 22.81
CA LEU A 529 14.69 -11.62 21.42
C LEU A 529 15.42 -12.89 20.96
N ASN A 530 14.69 -13.91 20.52
CA ASN A 530 15.29 -15.15 20.00
C ASN A 530 15.43 -15.18 18.46
N ASN A 531 16.15 -16.18 17.94
CA ASN A 531 16.37 -16.38 16.49
C ASN A 531 15.09 -16.74 15.73
N GLN A 532 14.03 -17.16 16.42
CA GLN A 532 12.67 -17.29 15.84
C GLN A 532 11.87 -15.98 15.90
N LEU A 533 12.48 -14.89 16.39
CA LEU A 533 11.91 -13.56 16.56
C LEU A 533 10.76 -13.48 17.56
N GLU A 534 10.74 -14.41 18.50
CA GLU A 534 9.88 -14.31 19.66
C GLU A 534 10.57 -13.39 20.66
N LEU A 535 9.91 -12.26 20.93
CA LEU A 535 10.27 -11.36 22.02
C LEU A 535 9.60 -11.89 23.29
N ASP A 536 10.41 -12.42 24.19
CA ASP A 536 9.98 -12.80 25.53
C ASP A 536 10.20 -11.64 26.49
N ILE A 537 9.22 -11.42 27.36
CA ILE A 537 9.28 -10.41 28.42
C ILE A 537 9.08 -11.12 29.74
N ASP A 538 10.10 -11.04 30.58
CA ASP A 538 10.02 -11.46 31.97
C ASP A 538 9.24 -10.40 32.76
N LEU A 539 8.37 -10.84 33.67
CA LEU A 539 7.62 -9.94 34.55
C LEU A 539 8.60 -9.00 35.27
N PRO A 540 8.20 -7.75 35.60
CA PRO A 540 9.04 -6.89 36.40
C PRO A 540 9.41 -7.62 37.69
N ASN A 541 10.70 -7.86 37.87
CA ASN A 541 11.20 -8.48 39.08
C ASN A 541 11.46 -7.36 40.10
N ASP A 542 10.78 -7.39 41.24
CA ASP A 542 11.15 -6.59 42.41
C ASP A 542 12.50 -7.08 42.90
N LEU A 543 13.54 -6.29 42.68
CA LEU A 543 14.90 -6.59 43.15
C LEU A 543 15.13 -6.09 44.58
N GLY A 544 14.10 -5.51 45.21
CA GLY A 544 14.10 -4.99 46.57
C GLY A 544 14.52 -3.53 46.66
N LEU A 545 14.77 -3.09 47.89
CA LEU A 545 15.18 -1.72 48.19
C LEU A 545 16.57 -1.43 47.59
N TYR A 546 16.77 -0.21 47.09
CA TYR A 546 17.99 0.25 46.43
C TYR A 546 19.25 -0.07 47.23
N HIS A 547 19.23 0.17 48.54
CA HIS A 547 20.39 -0.11 49.40
C HIS A 547 20.68 -1.61 49.53
N ASP A 548 19.65 -2.44 49.61
CA ASP A 548 19.77 -3.90 49.65
C ASP A 548 20.24 -4.44 48.31
N TYR A 549 19.68 -3.93 47.20
CA TYR A 549 20.13 -4.26 45.85
C TYR A 549 21.63 -3.95 45.68
N GLN A 550 22.09 -2.78 46.12
CA GLN A 550 23.50 -2.42 46.07
C GLN A 550 24.39 -3.34 46.92
N ASN A 551 23.97 -3.65 48.15
CA ASN A 551 24.75 -4.49 49.07
C ASN A 551 24.82 -5.96 48.62
N ASN A 552 23.67 -6.52 48.21
CA ASN A 552 23.56 -7.93 47.81
C ASN A 552 24.29 -8.21 46.50
N ASN A 553 24.48 -7.20 45.66
CA ASN A 553 25.10 -7.33 44.36
C ASN A 553 26.51 -6.72 44.25
N ALA A 554 27.12 -6.38 45.39
CA ALA A 554 28.45 -5.75 45.46
C ALA A 554 29.61 -6.55 44.83
N ASN A 555 29.37 -7.79 44.37
CA ASN A 555 30.35 -8.65 43.71
C ASN A 555 29.92 -9.11 42.30
N ASN A 556 28.70 -8.78 41.85
CA ASN A 556 28.12 -9.26 40.59
C ASN A 556 28.09 -8.15 39.54
N PHE A 557 29.16 -7.39 39.28
CA PHE A 557 29.07 -6.23 38.40
C PHE A 557 29.36 -6.52 36.92
N LEU A 558 28.62 -5.87 36.03
CA LEU A 558 29.04 -5.61 34.66
C LEU A 558 30.18 -4.58 34.65
N ALA A 559 31.24 -4.83 33.87
CA ALA A 559 32.24 -3.81 33.59
C ALA A 559 31.60 -2.70 32.73
N GLY A 560 31.51 -1.47 33.26
CA GLY A 560 30.85 -0.37 32.58
C GLY A 560 30.43 0.77 33.50
N ASP A 561 29.91 1.85 32.92
CA ASP A 561 29.45 3.05 33.66
C ASP A 561 28.05 3.47 33.23
N LEU A 562 27.29 4.07 34.14
CA LEU A 562 26.05 4.76 33.80
C LEU A 562 26.37 6.13 33.21
N VAL A 563 25.86 6.37 32.01
CA VAL A 563 25.97 7.67 31.34
C VAL A 563 24.60 8.33 31.37
N GLN A 564 24.53 9.53 31.95
CA GLN A 564 23.28 10.29 31.98
C GLN A 564 22.89 10.74 30.57
N VAL A 565 21.63 10.53 30.21
CA VAL A 565 21.05 11.05 28.97
C VAL A 565 20.81 12.56 29.16
N PRO A 566 21.30 13.42 28.24
CA PRO A 566 21.07 14.87 28.31
C PRO A 566 19.58 15.24 28.28
N ASN A 567 19.22 16.42 28.81
CA ASN A 567 17.86 16.96 28.66
C ASN A 567 17.58 17.25 27.17
N THR A 568 16.43 16.78 26.68
CA THR A 568 16.00 16.88 25.28
C THR A 568 14.96 17.97 25.03
N GLU A 569 14.64 18.83 26.01
CA GLU A 569 13.64 19.91 25.87
C GLU A 569 13.85 20.78 24.62
N ASN A 570 15.10 21.10 24.29
CA ASN A 570 15.43 21.85 23.07
C ASN A 570 15.05 21.09 21.79
N VAL A 571 15.14 19.76 21.76
CA VAL A 571 14.72 18.92 20.62
C VAL A 571 13.22 19.05 20.43
N HIS A 572 12.42 18.95 21.50
CA HIS A 572 10.96 19.15 21.40
C HIS A 572 10.62 20.54 20.89
N ASN A 573 11.30 21.58 21.41
CA ASN A 573 11.06 22.97 21.02
C ASN A 573 11.42 23.23 19.54
N THR A 574 12.58 22.77 19.09
CA THR A 574 13.02 22.94 17.69
C THR A 574 12.19 22.11 16.73
N LEU A 575 11.81 20.89 17.11
CA LEU A 575 10.91 20.06 16.31
C LEU A 575 9.53 20.68 16.18
N ASN A 576 8.99 21.22 17.28
CA ASN A 576 7.76 21.99 17.26
C ASN A 576 7.86 23.15 16.27
N GLN A 577 8.96 23.91 16.25
CA GLN A 577 9.17 25.01 15.30
C GLN A 577 9.24 24.51 13.84
N VAL A 578 10.00 23.44 13.59
CA VAL A 578 10.15 22.81 12.28
C VAL A 578 8.79 22.36 11.75
N VAL A 579 8.03 21.58 12.52
CA VAL A 579 6.79 20.98 12.01
C VAL A 579 5.70 22.04 11.74
N ASN A 580 5.69 23.09 12.56
CA ASN A 580 4.66 24.11 12.55
C ASN A 580 4.87 25.23 11.52
N ASP A 581 6.08 25.80 11.49
CA ASP A 581 6.32 27.09 10.85
C ASP A 581 7.48 27.08 9.83
N GLY A 582 8.46 26.18 9.97
CA GLY A 582 9.55 26.11 8.99
C GLY A 582 9.88 24.71 8.53
N TRP A 583 8.84 23.94 8.23
CA TRP A 583 8.94 22.63 7.61
C TRP A 583 9.63 22.69 6.23
N LYS A 584 9.55 23.83 5.55
CA LYS A 584 10.36 24.13 4.35
C LYS A 584 11.78 24.60 4.69
N ASN A 585 11.96 25.31 5.79
CA ASN A 585 13.19 26.05 6.10
C ASN A 585 14.35 25.12 6.50
N ILE A 586 15.32 24.95 5.59
CA ILE A 586 16.49 24.10 5.82
C ILE A 586 17.30 24.46 7.08
N ALA A 587 17.37 25.74 7.46
CA ALA A 587 18.11 26.18 8.63
C ALA A 587 17.45 25.71 9.94
N GLN A 588 16.12 25.63 9.97
CA GLN A 588 15.40 25.09 11.12
C GLN A 588 15.61 23.58 11.25
N HIS A 589 15.59 22.84 10.14
CA HIS A 589 15.95 21.42 10.13
C HIS A 589 17.38 21.20 10.62
N ARG A 590 18.34 22.01 10.17
CA ARG A 590 19.72 21.94 10.68
C ARG A 590 19.78 22.17 12.18
N GLY A 591 19.06 23.17 12.69
CA GLY A 591 18.95 23.42 14.13
C GLY A 591 18.40 22.21 14.90
N LEU A 592 17.32 21.60 14.40
CA LEU A 592 16.75 20.37 14.98
C LEU A 592 17.79 19.23 15.06
N PHE A 593 18.47 18.93 13.96
CA PHE A 593 19.45 17.82 13.94
C PHE A 593 20.74 18.14 14.70
N GLN A 594 21.07 19.42 14.90
CA GLN A 594 22.13 19.83 15.82
C GLN A 594 21.76 19.56 17.27
N GLU A 595 20.52 19.86 17.70
CA GLU A 595 20.04 19.54 19.04
C GLU A 595 20.00 18.01 19.26
N ILE A 596 19.49 17.25 18.28
CA ILE A 596 19.52 15.77 18.32
C ILE A 596 20.96 15.27 18.42
N SER A 597 21.88 15.83 17.62
CA SER A 597 23.30 15.48 17.69
C SER A 597 23.90 15.79 19.05
N GLY A 598 23.52 16.90 19.68
CA GLY A 598 23.98 17.28 21.01
C GLY A 598 23.58 16.27 22.09
N ALA A 599 22.37 15.71 21.97
CA ALA A 599 21.89 14.66 22.85
C ALA A 599 22.56 13.29 22.58
N LEU A 600 22.84 12.96 21.31
CA LEU A 600 23.44 11.67 20.92
C LEU A 600 24.96 11.62 21.11
N MET A 601 25.67 12.73 20.91
CA MET A 601 27.15 12.78 20.90
C MET A 601 27.78 12.18 22.17
N PRO A 602 27.31 12.46 23.40
CA PRO A 602 27.87 11.84 24.61
C PRO A 602 27.64 10.33 24.69
N LEU A 603 26.70 9.81 23.89
CA LEU A 603 26.18 8.45 23.96
C LEU A 603 26.54 7.61 22.72
N VAL A 604 27.21 8.20 21.72
CA VAL A 604 27.43 7.59 20.39
C VAL A 604 28.12 6.22 20.47
N ASP A 605 29.17 6.11 21.29
CA ASP A 605 29.90 4.86 21.54
C ASP A 605 29.07 3.82 22.29
N THR A 606 28.08 4.27 23.06
CA THR A 606 27.24 3.41 23.91
C THR A 606 26.09 2.81 23.14
N ILE A 607 25.46 3.61 22.26
CA ILE A 607 24.33 3.17 21.43
C ILE A 607 24.82 2.30 20.27
N ASN A 608 26.07 2.49 19.81
CA ASN A 608 26.68 1.74 18.70
C ASN A 608 25.78 1.76 17.45
N VAL A 609 25.64 2.93 16.84
CA VAL A 609 24.87 3.12 15.60
C VAL A 609 25.70 2.62 14.41
N ASN A 610 25.47 1.38 14.01
CA ASN A 610 26.25 0.62 13.01
C ASN A 610 25.44 0.26 11.75
N SER A 611 24.18 0.66 11.67
CA SER A 611 23.30 0.38 10.54
C SER A 611 22.34 1.55 10.29
N GLU A 612 21.91 1.70 9.03
CA GLU A 612 20.86 2.68 8.67
C GLU A 612 19.53 2.33 9.33
N ASP A 613 19.22 1.03 9.48
CA ASP A 613 18.01 0.54 10.16
C ASP A 613 17.97 1.00 11.63
N LYS A 614 19.11 0.96 12.34
CA LYS A 614 19.24 1.46 13.71
C LYS A 614 19.14 2.98 13.78
N PHE A 615 19.84 3.71 12.91
CA PHE A 615 19.76 5.18 12.86
C PHE A 615 18.33 5.66 12.59
N ARG A 616 17.67 5.05 11.61
CA ARG A 616 16.25 5.29 11.28
C ARG A 616 15.34 5.04 12.47
N SER A 617 15.55 3.94 13.18
CA SER A 617 14.72 3.56 14.33
C SER A 617 14.93 4.49 15.52
N ILE A 618 16.16 4.99 15.74
CA ILE A 618 16.43 6.05 16.73
C ILE A 618 15.62 7.30 16.41
N LEU A 619 15.69 7.81 15.17
CA LEU A 619 14.92 8.99 14.77
C LEU A 619 13.40 8.75 14.86
N HIS A 620 12.93 7.56 14.49
CA HIS A 620 11.52 7.17 14.66
C HIS A 620 11.10 7.26 16.13
N GLY A 621 11.88 6.67 17.04
CA GLY A 621 11.63 6.75 18.48
C GLY A 621 11.64 8.20 19.00
N THR A 622 12.66 8.99 18.60
CA THR A 622 12.80 10.41 18.98
C THR A 622 11.57 11.22 18.59
N PHE A 623 11.13 11.12 17.33
CA PHE A 623 9.98 11.88 16.85
C PHE A 623 8.65 11.35 17.42
N TYR A 624 8.56 10.05 17.71
CA TYR A 624 7.38 9.50 18.36
C TYR A 624 7.20 10.08 19.78
N ALA A 625 8.29 10.13 20.55
CA ALA A 625 8.32 10.63 21.93
C ALA A 625 8.18 12.15 22.05
N SER A 626 8.33 12.89 20.94
CA SER A 626 8.36 14.35 20.97
C SER A 626 6.99 15.03 20.92
N ASP A 627 5.88 14.28 20.95
CA ASP A 627 4.47 14.70 20.78
C ASP A 627 4.11 15.39 19.44
N ASN A 628 5.11 15.86 18.71
CA ASN A 628 5.01 16.49 17.41
C ASN A 628 6.19 15.95 16.59
N PRO A 629 6.02 15.28 15.44
CA PRO A 629 4.94 15.37 14.46
C PRO A 629 3.66 14.59 14.81
N TYR A 630 2.55 14.96 14.14
CA TYR A 630 1.24 14.27 14.20
C TYR A 630 1.35 12.77 13.94
N LYS A 631 2.29 12.40 13.07
CA LYS A 631 2.62 11.02 12.77
C LYS A 631 4.04 10.89 12.25
N VAL A 632 4.67 9.77 12.61
CA VAL A 632 5.98 9.36 12.12
C VAL A 632 5.81 8.05 11.38
N LEU A 633 6.32 7.96 10.15
CA LEU A 633 6.37 6.71 9.39
C LEU A 633 7.83 6.33 9.19
N ALA A 634 8.20 5.17 9.73
CA ALA A 634 9.56 4.65 9.68
C ALA A 634 10.01 4.31 8.26
N MET A 635 9.10 3.99 7.34
CA MET A 635 9.40 3.85 5.90
C MET A 635 8.14 4.19 5.12
N TYR A 636 8.29 4.94 4.02
CA TYR A 636 7.15 5.37 3.22
C TYR A 636 7.34 5.10 1.74
N LYS A 637 6.38 4.45 1.08
CA LYS A 637 6.43 4.20 -0.37
C LYS A 637 6.14 5.49 -1.15
N VAL A 638 7.17 6.05 -1.76
CA VAL A 638 7.06 7.14 -2.74
C VAL A 638 6.88 6.53 -4.12
N GLY A 639 5.69 6.01 -4.36
CA GLY A 639 5.23 5.79 -5.72
C GLY A 639 5.68 4.58 -6.45
N GLN A 640 5.07 4.47 -7.62
CA GLN A 640 5.28 3.39 -8.54
C GLN A 640 5.54 3.98 -9.90
N THR A 641 6.71 3.70 -10.44
CA THR A 641 7.02 4.12 -11.80
C THR A 641 6.44 3.08 -12.73
N TYR A 642 5.59 3.50 -13.66
CA TYR A 642 5.07 2.63 -14.72
C TYR A 642 5.70 3.00 -16.08
N SER A 643 6.07 2.01 -16.89
CA SER A 643 6.48 2.21 -18.28
C SER A 643 5.31 1.97 -19.20
N LEU A 644 5.17 2.89 -20.16
CA LEU A 644 4.24 2.78 -21.26
C LEU A 644 4.98 2.23 -22.47
N LYS A 645 4.57 1.06 -22.98
CA LYS A 645 5.00 0.60 -24.31
C LYS A 645 3.81 0.64 -25.26
N ARG A 646 3.94 1.41 -26.34
CA ARG A 646 3.01 1.42 -27.46
C ARG A 646 3.57 0.54 -28.58
N GLY A 647 2.74 -0.33 -29.11
CA GLY A 647 3.07 -1.16 -30.26
C GLY A 647 1.87 -1.29 -31.18
N GLN A 648 2.14 -1.44 -32.48
CA GLN A 648 1.15 -2.00 -33.39
C GLN A 648 1.40 -3.51 -33.46
N GLU A 649 0.35 -4.29 -33.20
CA GLU A 649 0.34 -5.73 -33.45
C GLU A 649 -0.60 -6.03 -34.62
N GLU A 650 -0.53 -7.26 -35.15
CA GLU A 650 -1.46 -7.72 -36.20
C GLU A 650 -2.93 -7.58 -35.79
N GLU A 651 -3.21 -7.54 -34.48
CA GLU A 651 -4.56 -7.44 -33.93
C GLU A 651 -5.00 -6.01 -33.59
N GLY A 652 -4.12 -4.99 -33.62
CA GLY A 652 -4.48 -3.58 -33.37
C GLY A 652 -3.45 -2.75 -32.59
N GLU A 653 -3.87 -1.60 -32.07
CA GLU A 653 -3.07 -0.77 -31.17
C GLU A 653 -2.98 -1.44 -29.78
N ARG A 654 -1.76 -1.71 -29.32
CA ARG A 654 -1.48 -2.29 -28.00
C ARG A 654 -0.82 -1.23 -27.12
N VAL A 655 -1.44 -0.99 -25.97
CA VAL A 655 -0.90 -0.15 -24.91
C VAL A 655 -0.57 -1.03 -23.71
N ILE A 656 0.71 -1.11 -23.33
CA ILE A 656 1.22 -1.91 -22.21
C ILE A 656 1.67 -0.98 -21.10
N LEU A 657 1.05 -1.13 -19.94
CA LEU A 657 1.42 -0.47 -18.70
C LEU A 657 2.24 -1.44 -17.86
N THR A 658 3.53 -1.20 -17.60
CA THR A 658 4.39 -2.11 -16.82
C THR A 658 4.97 -1.42 -15.59
N ARG A 659 4.73 -1.97 -14.40
CA ARG A 659 5.40 -1.53 -13.17
C ARG A 659 6.93 -1.71 -13.26
N ILE A 660 7.69 -0.65 -13.04
CA ILE A 660 9.15 -0.60 -13.16
C ILE A 660 9.81 -0.69 -11.78
N THR A 661 9.44 0.18 -10.83
CA THR A 661 10.13 0.27 -9.52
C THR A 661 9.20 0.83 -8.43
N GLU A 662 9.34 0.30 -7.20
CA GLU A 662 8.88 0.99 -5.98
C GLU A 662 10.01 1.91 -5.49
N GLN A 663 9.70 3.14 -5.09
CA GLN A 663 10.65 3.98 -4.36
C GLN A 663 10.17 4.20 -2.93
N ARG A 664 11.10 4.42 -2.01
CA ARG A 664 10.80 4.56 -0.58
C ARG A 664 11.59 5.72 0.03
N LEU A 665 10.98 6.35 1.03
CA LEU A 665 11.65 7.25 1.95
C LEU A 665 11.98 6.49 3.23
N ASP A 666 13.13 6.82 3.80
CA ASP A 666 13.63 6.24 5.03
C ASP A 666 12.95 6.82 6.26
N LEU A 667 12.37 8.03 6.19
CA LEU A 667 11.56 8.56 7.28
C LEU A 667 10.59 9.61 6.75
N LEU A 668 9.36 9.61 7.25
CA LEU A 668 8.36 10.61 6.89
C LEU A 668 7.67 11.17 8.13
N LEU A 669 7.70 12.48 8.28
CA LEU A 669 6.98 13.20 9.33
C LEU A 669 5.76 13.89 8.72
N LEU A 670 4.62 13.77 9.40
CA LEU A 670 3.38 14.44 9.00
C LEU A 670 3.11 15.56 9.98
N ARG A 671 3.03 16.80 9.48
CA ARG A 671 2.70 17.93 10.35
C ARG A 671 1.28 17.85 10.87
N GLN A 672 1.03 18.44 12.04
CA GLN A 672 -0.34 18.78 12.43
C GLN A 672 -0.82 19.90 11.52
N PRO A 673 -1.91 19.72 10.77
CA PRO A 673 -2.50 20.84 10.03
C PRO A 673 -2.99 21.90 11.03
N ARG A 674 -3.03 23.19 10.65
CA ARG A 674 -3.43 24.31 11.53
C ARG A 674 -4.78 24.90 11.12
N GLU A 675 -5.48 25.59 12.01
CA GLU A 675 -6.83 26.12 11.73
C GLU A 675 -6.91 26.96 10.43
N ASN A 676 -5.81 27.65 10.08
CA ASN A 676 -5.68 28.47 8.88
C ASN A 676 -4.94 27.78 7.71
N ASP A 677 -4.47 26.55 7.92
CA ASP A 677 -3.69 25.75 6.96
C ASP A 677 -4.17 24.29 7.06
N LEU A 678 -5.29 24.03 6.38
CA LEU A 678 -6.01 22.74 6.43
C LEU A 678 -5.19 21.59 5.81
N ASP A 679 -4.16 21.92 5.03
CA ASP A 679 -3.33 20.94 4.34
C ASP A 679 -2.33 20.28 5.29
N THR A 680 -2.25 18.96 5.29
CA THR A 680 -1.10 18.27 5.90
C THR A 680 0.04 18.24 4.88
N HIS A 681 1.24 18.72 5.21
CA HIS A 681 2.41 18.57 4.34
C HIS A 681 3.39 17.56 4.94
N PRO A 682 3.80 16.53 4.18
CA PRO A 682 4.82 15.61 4.62
C PRO A 682 6.24 16.19 4.48
N ILE A 683 7.08 15.80 5.43
CA ILE A 683 8.52 16.05 5.45
C ILE A 683 9.21 14.69 5.36
N GLY A 684 9.86 14.41 4.24
CA GLY A 684 10.60 13.19 4.00
C GLY A 684 12.09 13.37 4.24
N TYR A 685 12.71 12.37 4.88
CA TYR A 685 14.15 12.26 5.00
C TYR A 685 14.67 11.03 4.28
N VAL A 686 15.77 11.20 3.55
CA VAL A 686 16.58 10.11 2.98
C VAL A 686 17.81 9.99 3.88
N LEU A 687 17.95 8.84 4.53
CA LEU A 687 18.97 8.60 5.52
C LEU A 687 20.16 7.86 4.89
N ARG A 688 21.37 8.20 5.33
CA ARG A 688 22.59 7.46 5.03
C ARG A 688 23.47 7.34 6.26
N LEU A 689 24.28 6.29 6.29
CA LEU A 689 25.29 6.07 7.32
C LEU A 689 26.70 6.14 6.71
N ALA A 690 27.55 6.97 7.30
CA ALA A 690 28.98 7.03 7.03
C ALA A 690 29.75 6.50 8.25
N ASN A 691 30.63 5.53 8.04
CA ASN A 691 31.40 4.92 9.13
C ASN A 691 32.56 5.82 9.60
N ASN A 692 33.00 6.73 8.75
CA ASN A 692 34.12 7.63 8.98
C ASN A 692 33.95 8.93 8.17
N ALA A 693 34.81 9.91 8.46
CA ALA A 693 34.76 11.23 7.83
C ALA A 693 35.01 11.20 6.30
N GLU A 694 35.74 10.21 5.78
CA GLU A 694 36.05 10.09 4.35
C GLU A 694 34.82 9.64 3.54
N GLU A 695 33.96 8.81 4.14
CA GLU A 695 32.71 8.33 3.53
C GLU A 695 31.59 9.39 3.48
N VAL A 696 31.65 10.42 4.33
CA VAL A 696 30.58 11.43 4.45
C VAL A 696 30.26 12.06 3.09
N GLY A 697 31.27 12.48 2.33
CA GLY A 697 31.06 13.12 1.04
C GLY A 697 30.35 12.21 0.01
N GLN A 698 30.69 10.92 0.02
CA GLN A 698 30.05 9.93 -0.84
C GLN A 698 28.58 9.73 -0.44
N GLN A 699 28.31 9.54 0.85
CA GLN A 699 26.96 9.33 1.37
C GLN A 699 26.06 10.55 1.15
N GLN A 700 26.61 11.76 1.26
CA GLN A 700 25.89 12.99 0.92
C GLN A 700 25.49 13.04 -0.57
N ASN A 701 26.36 12.59 -1.47
CA ASN A 701 26.07 12.52 -2.90
C ASN A 701 25.02 11.44 -3.20
N ASP A 702 25.11 10.27 -2.57
CA ASP A 702 24.17 9.17 -2.77
C ASP A 702 22.75 9.53 -2.30
N ALA A 703 22.63 10.21 -1.16
CA ALA A 703 21.35 10.74 -0.68
C ALA A 703 20.76 11.78 -1.64
N ARG A 704 21.59 12.70 -2.17
CA ARG A 704 21.16 13.70 -3.18
C ARG A 704 20.71 13.05 -4.48
N GLN A 705 21.41 12.03 -4.96
CA GLN A 705 21.05 11.28 -6.16
C GLN A 705 19.71 10.56 -5.98
N GLU A 706 19.48 9.96 -4.80
CA GLU A 706 18.19 9.36 -4.48
C GLU A 706 17.06 10.39 -4.50
N ILE A 707 17.23 11.55 -3.86
CA ILE A 707 16.21 12.62 -3.92
C ILE A 707 16.00 13.11 -5.36
N GLY A 708 17.07 13.24 -6.15
CA GLY A 708 16.98 13.56 -7.57
C GLY A 708 16.16 12.53 -8.36
N ARG A 709 16.30 11.25 -8.04
CA ARG A 709 15.52 10.14 -8.60
C ARG A 709 14.05 10.21 -8.18
N LEU A 710 13.78 10.50 -6.90
CA LEU A 710 12.41 10.69 -6.38
C LEU A 710 11.70 11.86 -7.10
N LYS A 711 12.41 12.95 -7.39
CA LYS A 711 11.84 14.14 -8.06
C LYS A 711 11.52 13.94 -9.54
N LYS A 712 12.43 13.30 -10.30
CA LYS A 712 12.32 13.17 -11.76
C LYS A 712 11.16 12.25 -12.18
N GLN A 713 10.71 11.38 -11.29
CA GLN A 713 9.64 10.43 -11.55
C GLN A 713 8.32 11.06 -11.07
N HIS A 714 7.83 12.03 -11.84
CA HIS A 714 6.72 12.99 -11.59
C HIS A 714 5.35 12.43 -11.14
N ARG A 715 5.21 11.12 -10.94
CA ARG A 715 3.93 10.44 -10.72
C ARG A 715 4.12 9.36 -9.66
N GLY A 716 3.97 9.70 -8.39
CA GLY A 716 4.30 8.69 -7.39
C GLY A 716 4.05 8.98 -5.92
N PHE A 717 3.83 10.20 -5.44
CA PHE A 717 3.48 10.26 -4.01
C PHE A 717 2.05 9.75 -3.85
N ILE A 718 1.92 8.50 -3.39
CA ILE A 718 0.66 7.94 -2.86
C ILE A 718 0.13 9.03 -1.94
N PRO A 719 -1.09 9.55 -2.14
CA PRO A 719 -1.53 10.78 -1.49
C PRO A 719 -1.64 10.55 0.02
N ILE A 720 -0.56 10.86 0.71
CA ILE A 720 -0.43 10.79 2.16
C ILE A 720 -1.46 11.75 2.74
N THR A 721 -1.33 13.00 2.34
CA THR A 721 -1.98 14.12 2.98
C THR A 721 -2.97 14.84 2.07
N SER A 722 -3.59 15.92 2.51
CA SER A 722 -4.29 16.89 1.65
C SER A 722 -3.36 17.93 1.02
N GLY A 723 -2.16 18.13 1.57
CA GLY A 723 -1.18 19.05 1.01
C GLY A 723 -0.58 18.59 -0.31
N ASN A 724 -0.52 19.49 -1.27
CA ASN A 724 0.05 19.25 -2.60
C ASN A 724 1.58 19.39 -2.65
N GLU A 725 2.27 19.46 -1.51
CA GLU A 725 3.72 19.65 -1.44
C GLU A 725 4.36 18.66 -0.47
N VAL A 726 5.49 18.10 -0.86
CA VAL A 726 6.37 17.27 -0.01
C VAL A 726 7.75 17.93 0.03
N VAL A 727 8.35 18.06 1.22
CA VAL A 727 9.75 18.49 1.33
C VAL A 727 10.63 17.27 1.57
N LEU A 728 11.72 17.14 0.82
CA LEU A 728 12.69 16.06 0.98
C LEU A 728 14.04 16.62 1.45
N PHE A 729 14.64 15.98 2.46
CA PHE A 729 15.96 16.33 2.97
C PHE A 729 16.89 15.11 3.02
N PRO A 730 18.16 15.24 2.61
CA PRO A 730 19.17 14.23 2.86
C PRO A 730 19.75 14.38 4.28
N LEU A 731 19.88 13.28 5.00
CA LEU A 731 20.54 13.20 6.31
C LEU A 731 21.62 12.14 6.31
N VAL A 732 22.82 12.52 6.76
CA VAL A 732 23.93 11.58 6.91
C VAL A 732 24.36 11.52 8.36
N PHE A 733 24.28 10.31 8.94
CA PHE A 733 24.87 10.00 10.24
C PHE A 733 26.34 9.64 10.06
N ASN A 734 27.24 10.32 10.75
CA ASN A 734 28.68 10.09 10.70
C ASN A 734 29.15 9.48 12.03
N ALA A 735 29.36 8.16 12.04
CA ALA A 735 29.81 7.44 13.23
C ALA A 735 31.21 7.88 13.69
N GLY A 736 32.03 8.42 12.80
CA GLY A 736 33.37 8.93 13.09
C GLY A 736 33.42 10.42 13.48
N ALA A 737 32.28 11.06 13.74
CA ALA A 737 32.26 12.47 14.09
C ALA A 737 32.94 12.73 15.44
N GLY A 738 33.87 13.70 15.47
CA GLY A 738 34.52 14.15 16.71
C GLY A 738 33.83 15.34 17.38
N ARG A 739 32.78 15.90 16.77
CA ARG A 739 32.02 17.07 17.26
C ARG A 739 30.55 16.97 16.88
N VAL A 740 29.72 17.67 17.64
CA VAL A 740 28.24 17.70 17.48
C VAL A 740 27.84 18.10 16.07
N GLU A 741 28.47 19.10 15.47
CA GLU A 741 28.10 19.64 14.15
C GLU A 741 28.34 18.65 13.00
N GLY A 742 29.15 17.61 13.25
CA GLY A 742 29.50 16.61 12.26
C GLY A 742 28.78 15.28 12.41
N LEU A 743 27.98 15.08 13.48
CA LEU A 743 27.37 13.78 13.80
C LEU A 743 26.17 13.47 12.91
N ILE A 744 25.20 14.39 12.81
CA ILE A 744 24.13 14.33 11.81
C ILE A 744 24.25 15.57 10.94
N SER A 745 24.47 15.37 9.64
CA SER A 745 24.65 16.47 8.70
C SER A 745 23.56 16.51 7.64
N ILE A 746 23.12 17.73 7.32
CA ILE A 746 22.40 18.05 6.09
C ILE A 746 23.43 18.66 5.12
N PRO A 747 23.74 18.01 3.97
CA PRO A 747 24.73 18.48 3.00
C PRO A 747 24.64 19.98 2.66
N GLU A 748 25.78 20.65 2.43
CA GLU A 748 25.86 22.07 2.03
C GLU A 748 26.09 22.26 0.51
N GLY A 749 25.54 23.35 -0.05
CA GLY A 749 25.63 23.72 -1.48
C GLY A 749 24.69 24.88 -1.87
N ILE A 750 25.15 25.82 -2.70
CA ILE A 750 24.54 27.16 -2.91
C ILE A 750 23.18 27.11 -3.62
N GLY A 751 22.12 27.53 -2.91
CA GLY A 751 20.85 28.01 -3.45
C GLY A 751 19.79 26.94 -3.77
N ARG A 752 18.87 26.70 -2.83
CA ARG A 752 17.61 25.94 -2.98
C ARG A 752 17.64 24.40 -2.92
N GLU A 753 18.41 23.75 -2.06
CA GLU A 753 18.20 22.29 -1.82
C GLU A 753 17.08 21.99 -0.80
N GLU A 754 16.09 22.87 -0.69
CA GLU A 754 14.74 22.50 -0.21
C GLU A 754 14.03 21.84 -1.39
N TYR A 755 13.88 20.52 -1.33
CA TYR A 755 13.21 19.80 -2.40
C TYR A 755 11.70 19.78 -2.16
N VAL A 756 11.05 20.92 -2.41
CA VAL A 756 9.59 21.00 -2.46
C VAL A 756 9.13 20.38 -3.79
N HIS A 757 8.49 19.22 -3.71
CA HIS A 757 7.86 18.58 -4.85
C HIS A 757 6.36 18.83 -4.82
N ILE A 758 5.82 19.45 -5.88
CA ILE A 758 4.37 19.67 -6.03
C ILE A 758 3.74 18.39 -6.58
N LEU A 759 2.80 17.83 -5.83
CA LEU A 759 1.99 16.69 -6.22
C LEU A 759 1.00 17.12 -7.30
N ASP A 760 1.17 16.59 -8.51
CA ASP A 760 0.19 16.76 -9.58
C ASP A 760 -1.03 15.88 -9.30
N ARG A 761 -2.01 16.43 -8.59
CA ARG A 761 -3.22 15.71 -8.15
C ARG A 761 -4.33 15.63 -9.19
N GLY A 762 -4.12 16.25 -10.33
CA GLY A 762 -5.05 16.20 -11.45
C GLY A 762 -4.40 16.95 -12.58
N GLY A 763 -4.34 16.33 -13.75
CA GLY A 763 -3.69 16.82 -14.97
C GLY A 763 -4.19 18.21 -15.42
N ARG A 764 -3.90 19.23 -14.63
CA ARG A 764 -4.05 20.65 -14.90
C ARG A 764 -2.68 21.18 -15.30
N ASP A 765 -2.07 20.60 -16.32
CA ASP A 765 -1.14 21.41 -17.10
C ASP A 765 -1.95 22.16 -18.16
N SER A 766 -2.47 23.32 -17.76
CA SER A 766 -2.99 24.35 -18.67
C SER A 766 -1.85 25.10 -19.37
N ARG A 767 -0.76 24.40 -19.73
CA ARG A 767 0.28 24.92 -20.61
C ARG A 767 -0.07 24.53 -22.04
N PRO A 768 -0.40 25.50 -22.92
CA PRO A 768 -0.51 25.21 -24.34
C PRO A 768 0.91 24.92 -24.86
N GLY A 769 1.17 23.67 -25.27
CA GLY A 769 2.36 23.33 -26.06
C GLY A 769 3.53 22.67 -25.31
N GLY A 770 3.27 21.61 -24.55
CA GLY A 770 4.31 20.74 -23.99
C GLY A 770 3.88 19.28 -23.95
N LEU A 771 3.74 18.63 -25.11
CA LEU A 771 3.69 17.16 -25.19
C LEU A 771 5.04 16.61 -24.70
N VAL A 772 5.12 16.21 -23.42
CA VAL A 772 6.21 15.32 -22.99
C VAL A 772 5.82 13.91 -23.45
N GLY A 773 6.17 13.61 -24.69
CA GLY A 773 6.13 12.25 -25.23
C GLY A 773 7.16 11.34 -24.52
N PRO A 774 7.06 10.02 -24.70
CA PRO A 774 7.87 9.02 -24.00
C PRO A 774 9.32 8.89 -24.54
N GLU A 775 9.97 9.99 -24.92
CA GLU A 775 11.34 9.91 -25.47
C GLU A 775 12.47 10.00 -24.43
N SER A 776 12.16 10.06 -23.13
CA SER A 776 13.20 10.04 -22.10
C SER A 776 13.04 8.81 -21.20
N VAL A 777 13.70 7.72 -21.62
CA VAL A 777 14.40 6.66 -20.86
C VAL A 777 14.37 5.40 -21.74
N ILE A 778 15.16 5.42 -22.81
CA ILE A 778 15.92 4.24 -23.18
C ILE A 778 17.27 4.49 -22.51
N ASP A 779 17.59 3.69 -21.50
CA ASP A 779 18.97 3.58 -21.06
C ASP A 779 19.71 2.88 -22.23
N GLU A 780 20.43 3.66 -23.04
CA GLU A 780 21.08 3.17 -24.26
C GLU A 780 22.26 2.22 -23.98
N ASN A 781 22.55 1.88 -22.72
CA ASN A 781 23.55 0.86 -22.39
C ASN A 781 23.05 -0.08 -21.28
N PRO A 782 22.78 -1.38 -21.58
CA PRO A 782 22.69 -2.37 -20.52
C PRO A 782 24.05 -2.48 -19.79
N PRO A 783 24.07 -2.85 -18.50
CA PRO A 783 25.31 -3.04 -17.74
C PRO A 783 26.32 -3.92 -18.49
N GLU A 784 27.56 -3.47 -18.57
CA GLU A 784 28.65 -4.18 -19.25
C GLU A 784 28.83 -5.59 -18.69
N GLY A 785 28.79 -6.60 -19.56
CA GLY A 785 29.18 -7.98 -19.23
C GLY A 785 28.25 -9.11 -19.70
N LEU A 786 27.08 -8.84 -20.31
CA LEU A 786 26.05 -9.87 -20.53
C LEU A 786 25.71 -10.21 -21.99
N LEU A 787 26.45 -9.70 -22.98
CA LEU A 787 26.24 -10.01 -24.41
C LEU A 787 27.57 -10.30 -25.11
N SER A 788 27.58 -11.28 -26.02
CA SER A 788 28.75 -11.58 -26.84
C SER A 788 29.08 -10.40 -27.77
N ASP A 789 30.37 -10.19 -28.05
CA ASP A 789 30.86 -9.12 -28.95
C ASP A 789 30.14 -9.11 -30.31
N GLN A 790 29.78 -10.30 -30.81
CA GLN A 790 29.04 -10.46 -32.05
C GLN A 790 27.60 -9.90 -31.97
N THR A 791 26.92 -10.07 -30.83
CA THR A 791 25.57 -9.54 -30.64
C THR A 791 25.60 -8.01 -30.53
N ARG A 792 26.64 -7.48 -29.89
CA ARG A 792 26.86 -6.04 -29.73
C ARG A 792 27.21 -5.37 -31.05
N GLU A 793 28.07 -5.97 -31.88
CA GLU A 793 28.40 -5.43 -33.21
C GLU A 793 27.22 -5.55 -34.19
N ASN A 794 26.37 -6.58 -34.07
CA ASN A 794 25.14 -6.68 -34.86
C ASN A 794 24.11 -5.59 -34.49
N PHE A 795 24.01 -5.22 -33.22
CA PHE A 795 23.18 -4.10 -32.76
C PHE A 795 23.78 -2.74 -33.15
N ARG A 796 25.10 -2.58 -33.07
CA ARG A 796 25.80 -1.35 -33.45
C ARG A 796 25.65 -1.06 -34.96
N ARG A 797 25.84 -2.08 -35.80
CA ARG A 797 25.61 -1.96 -37.26
C ARG A 797 24.16 -1.63 -37.62
N PHE A 798 23.19 -2.15 -36.86
CA PHE A 798 21.77 -1.84 -37.08
C PHE A 798 21.43 -0.36 -36.85
N TYR A 799 22.12 0.31 -35.92
CA TYR A 799 21.91 1.74 -35.64
C TYR A 799 22.79 2.66 -36.49
N GLU A 800 24.02 2.25 -36.85
CA GLU A 800 24.93 3.09 -37.64
C GLU A 800 24.60 3.14 -39.14
N GLU A 801 23.92 2.14 -39.72
CA GLU A 801 23.66 2.05 -41.16
C GLU A 801 22.23 2.43 -41.61
N LYS A 802 21.40 3.03 -40.75
CA LYS A 802 20.05 3.47 -41.16
C LYS A 802 20.07 4.83 -41.87
N ALA A 803 19.87 4.81 -43.19
CA ALA A 803 19.22 5.92 -43.88
C ALA A 803 17.68 5.86 -43.67
N PRO A 804 16.97 6.97 -43.45
CA PRO A 804 15.53 6.95 -43.22
C PRO A 804 14.79 6.51 -44.48
N GLY A 805 13.98 5.45 -44.41
CA GLY A 805 12.94 5.17 -45.41
C GLY A 805 12.92 3.78 -46.08
N GLN A 806 13.71 2.79 -45.66
CA GLN A 806 13.55 1.42 -46.17
C GLN A 806 13.00 0.45 -45.12
N ASN A 807 11.88 -0.21 -45.46
CA ASN A 807 11.35 -1.39 -44.77
C ASN A 807 12.14 -2.62 -45.23
N SER A 808 12.82 -3.29 -44.31
CA SER A 808 13.33 -4.65 -44.51
C SER A 808 12.64 -5.59 -43.52
N ILE A 809 12.03 -6.64 -44.08
CA ILE A 809 11.40 -7.75 -43.36
C ILE A 809 12.50 -8.66 -42.82
N PHE A 810 12.48 -8.94 -41.52
CA PHE A 810 13.23 -10.07 -40.96
C PHE A 810 12.48 -11.36 -41.31
N LEU A 811 13.08 -12.21 -42.16
CA LEU A 811 12.69 -13.61 -42.27
C LEU A 811 13.37 -14.38 -41.12
N LEU A 812 12.62 -14.64 -40.07
CA LEU A 812 12.95 -15.73 -39.14
C LEU A 812 12.42 -17.01 -39.78
N ASP A 813 13.33 -17.81 -40.31
CA ASP A 813 13.07 -19.15 -40.81
C ASP A 813 12.73 -20.05 -39.61
N ILE A 814 11.43 -20.22 -39.32
CA ILE A 814 10.94 -21.21 -38.37
C ILE A 814 10.51 -22.42 -39.20
N GLY A 815 11.46 -23.30 -39.49
CA GLY A 815 11.20 -24.61 -40.06
C GLY A 815 10.64 -25.56 -38.99
N ASP A 816 9.40 -26.01 -39.22
CA ASP A 816 8.78 -27.15 -38.56
C ASP A 816 9.58 -28.46 -38.75
N ASN A 817 9.50 -29.33 -37.74
CA ASN A 817 9.79 -30.77 -37.76
C ASN A 817 11.22 -31.22 -38.11
N LEU A 818 11.89 -31.85 -37.13
CA LEU A 818 12.52 -33.16 -37.36
C LEU A 818 12.78 -33.89 -36.03
N HIS A 819 12.18 -35.07 -35.96
CA HIS A 819 12.49 -36.14 -35.04
C HIS A 819 13.84 -36.81 -35.41
N VAL A 820 14.40 -37.48 -34.39
CA VAL A 820 15.36 -38.61 -34.41
C VAL A 820 16.85 -38.27 -34.30
N PRO A 821 17.66 -39.01 -33.49
CA PRO A 821 17.34 -39.93 -32.39
C PRO A 821 17.56 -39.32 -31.00
#